data_AF-A0A182G1A9-F1
#
_entry.id   AF-A0A182G1A9-F1
#
_cell.length_a   1.000
_cell.length_b   1.000
_cell.length_c   1.000
_cell.angle_alpha   90.00
_cell.angle_beta   90.00
_cell.angle_gamma   90.00
#
_symmetry.space_group_name_H-M   'P 1'
#
loop_
_entity.id
_entity.type
_entity.pdbx_description
1 polymer ?
#
loop_
_entity_poly.entity_id
_entity_poly.type
_entity_poly.pdbx_seq_one_letter_code
_entity_poly.pdbx_strand_id
1 'polypeptide(L)'
;MIALLLIAAVTLVFLFIKQRFNYWKVRGVPYVQPTFPLGNLGGVGRKKHLSEALEDLYIKLKGKASIGGIYFFINPVVLVTDLDLAKTILVKDFNFFHDRSIYYNEKDDPLTAHLFTMEGVKWKNMRIKLTPTFTSGKMKLMLPIIRDCANELEKCIEEETANGEEVEIKDILARYTTDVIGNCAFGLECNSLRNPNAEFREMGRKVFQLEGFGFLKILLTQQFRTISRALGATILQPDVAKFFLKTVKDNVEYREKNKVERNDFIDLMVKLKNGQALEHENSEHRMQKLTIEQVAAQSFVFFFAGFETSSTLMSFCLYELSENQDLQEKARKDVMDTLKKHGSLSYEAIHEMKYLENCINETLRKHPPASNIFRTATQDYIVPGTSVTIEKGTSVMIPTLAIHMDPESVRPRPEYDSNIITICNIRDPTTSIVLSKQYTDTVGSRWRLNVYPKGNNTNCRYLSTYVELCDGVAGRYQYIVELLHNDPDRQVKFQSEDDFRVGEIRGYQKFIRVKRVLEEGYLNDDGSIYIRLSIRPATLALRCQYQEEYQTLKEEKLLFQFNSQLSQHLTKIRTLREENSSLQSIAYPEYNSNIFVMRNFGSLRQNNEDICSDNSYDDLGCCWRLIVFPNGDKEGQDEWLSVYLRLLEGIPGSYEYCVELLHNDPIKTVKMEGTQTFEIQERFGWTKFARLDMVCASGFINEEHDSLYFRFSLRPPNYKAKCEYQQLLKVDAKRENEMLKRELIPAYSTITYTLRNFSEMQQKEGFVYSDPLVDDLGFTWRLLIYANGHNEGRGCHLSVFLILFEGVTGSRFEYRVELLHRNPLANIKMEGVNVFKLKKIWGWPQYIHHDRLRDEGYLNEDDTLEFRLSICPPDIKLKCEYQQEFIRKLKESHK
;
A
#
# COMPACT_ATOMS: atom_id res chain seq x y z
N MET A 1 40.83 4.18 -44.68
CA MET A 1 40.45 3.64 -43.35
C MET A 1 39.22 4.32 -42.77
N ILE A 2 39.22 5.65 -42.55
CA ILE A 2 38.05 6.38 -42.02
C ILE A 2 36.79 6.21 -42.88
N ALA A 3 36.91 6.33 -44.21
CA ALA A 3 35.78 6.09 -45.12
C ALA A 3 35.21 4.66 -45.05
N LEU A 4 36.08 3.65 -44.89
CA LEU A 4 35.66 2.25 -44.74
C LEU A 4 34.94 2.02 -43.41
N LEU A 5 35.42 2.63 -42.32
CA LEU A 5 34.75 2.59 -41.01
C LEU A 5 33.39 3.29 -41.07
N LEU A 6 33.29 4.41 -41.78
CA LEU A 6 32.02 5.12 -41.98
C LEU A 6 31.03 4.26 -42.77
N ILE A 7 31.47 3.64 -43.86
CA ILE A 7 30.62 2.74 -44.68
C ILE A 7 30.17 1.53 -43.85
N ALA A 8 31.07 0.93 -43.07
CA ALA A 8 30.74 -0.18 -42.18
C ALA A 8 29.72 0.22 -41.11
N ALA A 9 29.89 1.39 -40.49
CA ALA A 9 28.96 1.93 -39.50
C ALA A 9 27.57 2.21 -40.10
N VAL A 10 27.51 2.88 -41.26
CA VAL A 10 26.25 3.15 -41.97
C VAL A 10 25.55 1.85 -42.38
N THR A 11 26.31 0.86 -42.84
CA THR A 11 25.77 -0.46 -43.21
C THR A 11 25.22 -1.18 -41.99
N LEU A 12 25.93 -1.18 -40.85
CA LEU A 12 25.45 -1.75 -39.60
C LEU A 12 24.17 -1.07 -39.10
N VAL A 13 24.11 0.26 -39.14
CA VAL A 13 22.90 1.03 -38.79
C VAL A 13 21.74 0.68 -39.71
N PHE A 14 21.98 0.61 -41.02
CA PHE A 14 20.96 0.22 -42.01
C PHE A 14 20.44 -1.20 -41.77
N LEU A 15 21.33 -2.17 -41.53
CA LEU A 15 20.97 -3.56 -41.22
C LEU A 15 20.19 -3.65 -39.91
N PHE A 16 20.59 -2.89 -38.89
CA PHE A 16 19.88 -2.80 -37.61
C PHE A 16 18.47 -2.25 -37.80
N ILE A 17 18.29 -1.15 -38.51
CA ILE A 17 16.96 -0.57 -38.80
C ILE A 17 16.10 -1.58 -39.58
N LYS A 18 16.67 -2.23 -40.60
CA LYS A 18 15.98 -3.25 -41.39
C LYS A 18 15.55 -4.44 -40.54
N GLN A 19 16.40 -4.89 -39.61
CA GLN A 19 16.07 -5.95 -38.66
C GLN A 19 14.91 -5.53 -37.75
N ARG A 20 14.91 -4.31 -37.24
CA ARG A 20 13.82 -3.76 -36.41
C ARG A 20 12.51 -3.68 -37.18
N PHE A 21 12.52 -3.19 -38.42
CA PHE A 21 11.33 -3.12 -39.27
C PHE A 21 10.81 -4.48 -39.75
N ASN A 22 11.61 -5.55 -39.65
CA ASN A 22 11.15 -6.91 -39.90
C ASN A 22 10.52 -7.58 -38.67
N TYR A 23 10.48 -6.93 -37.49
CA TYR A 23 10.02 -7.51 -36.24
C TYR A 23 8.63 -8.17 -36.32
N TRP A 24 7.62 -7.47 -36.85
CA TRP A 24 6.26 -8.02 -36.99
C TRP A 24 6.15 -9.04 -38.10
N LYS A 25 6.90 -8.85 -39.20
CA LYS A 25 6.95 -9.77 -40.34
C LYS A 25 7.40 -11.17 -39.92
N VAL A 26 8.45 -11.24 -39.10
CA VAL A 26 9.01 -12.52 -38.61
C VAL A 26 8.04 -13.25 -37.68
N ARG A 27 7.18 -12.51 -36.97
CA ARG A 27 6.21 -13.07 -36.00
C ARG A 27 4.84 -13.37 -36.62
N GLY A 28 4.67 -13.16 -37.92
CA GLY A 28 3.40 -13.42 -38.60
C GLY A 28 2.25 -12.51 -38.16
N VAL A 29 2.53 -11.35 -37.56
CA VAL A 29 1.51 -10.40 -37.11
C VAL A 29 1.18 -9.42 -38.25
N PRO A 30 -0.09 -9.18 -38.61
CA PRO A 30 -0.46 -8.14 -39.58
C PRO A 30 0.09 -6.77 -39.14
N TYR A 31 0.79 -6.07 -40.02
CA TYR A 31 1.43 -4.79 -39.67
C TYR A 31 1.36 -3.77 -40.81
N VAL A 32 1.53 -2.50 -40.47
CA VAL A 32 1.65 -1.42 -41.45
C VAL A 32 3.12 -1.16 -41.74
N GLN A 33 3.51 -1.19 -43.02
CA GLN A 33 4.90 -0.98 -43.44
C GLN A 33 5.45 0.36 -42.91
N PRO A 34 6.55 0.35 -42.13
CA PRO A 34 7.15 1.57 -41.59
C PRO A 34 8.03 2.28 -42.62
N THR A 35 8.21 3.58 -42.42
CA THR A 35 9.13 4.43 -43.20
C THR A 35 10.18 5.06 -42.31
N PHE A 36 11.46 5.00 -42.68
CA PHE A 36 12.51 5.68 -41.92
C PHE A 36 12.46 7.20 -42.18
N PRO A 37 12.63 8.07 -41.16
CA PRO A 37 12.94 7.76 -39.75
C PRO A 37 11.73 7.63 -38.81
N LEU A 38 10.53 8.00 -39.26
CA LEU A 38 9.38 8.21 -38.36
C LEU A 38 8.55 6.94 -38.08
N GLY A 39 8.87 5.81 -38.71
CA GLY A 39 8.06 4.60 -38.65
C GLY A 39 6.71 4.83 -39.35
N ASN A 40 5.62 4.65 -38.61
CA ASN A 40 4.26 4.94 -39.08
C ASN A 40 3.75 6.34 -38.69
N LEU A 41 4.57 7.18 -38.04
CA LEU A 41 4.21 8.53 -37.62
C LEU A 41 4.41 9.61 -38.70
N GLY A 42 4.42 9.21 -39.98
CA GLY A 42 4.64 10.12 -41.10
C GLY A 42 3.58 11.23 -41.14
N GLY A 43 4.03 12.50 -41.08
CA GLY A 43 3.14 13.67 -41.15
C GLY A 43 2.46 14.04 -39.82
N VAL A 44 2.64 13.28 -38.74
CA VAL A 44 2.12 13.62 -37.42
C VAL A 44 2.74 14.94 -36.93
N GLY A 45 1.90 15.85 -36.43
CA GLY A 45 2.32 17.17 -35.95
C GLY A 45 2.62 18.20 -37.06
N ARG A 46 2.43 17.83 -38.33
CA ARG A 46 2.52 18.76 -39.49
C ARG A 46 1.30 18.74 -40.39
N LYS A 47 0.84 17.54 -40.77
CA LYS A 47 -0.27 17.32 -41.71
C LYS A 47 -1.54 16.81 -41.02
N LYS A 48 -1.40 16.10 -39.91
CA LYS A 48 -2.51 15.50 -39.15
C LYS A 48 -2.15 15.32 -37.69
N HIS A 49 -3.17 15.23 -36.86
CA HIS A 49 -3.00 14.96 -35.43
C HIS A 49 -2.58 13.50 -35.20
N LEU A 50 -1.96 13.21 -34.04
CA LEU A 50 -1.53 11.85 -33.71
C LEU A 50 -2.73 10.89 -33.68
N SER A 51 -3.85 11.30 -33.08
CA SER A 51 -5.04 10.45 -32.95
C SER A 51 -5.65 10.06 -34.29
N GLU A 52 -5.74 10.99 -35.25
CA GLU A 52 -6.19 10.72 -36.62
C GLU A 52 -5.23 9.76 -37.33
N ALA A 53 -3.92 9.95 -37.17
CA ALA A 53 -2.93 9.04 -37.74
C ALA A 53 -3.05 7.63 -37.19
N LEU A 54 -3.39 7.47 -35.91
CA LEU A 54 -3.58 6.18 -35.26
C LEU A 54 -4.92 5.55 -35.65
N GLU A 55 -5.97 6.34 -35.85
CA GLU A 55 -7.24 5.89 -36.40
C GLU A 55 -7.07 5.28 -37.79
N ASP A 56 -6.33 5.93 -38.69
CA ASP A 56 -5.98 5.38 -40.01
C ASP A 56 -5.29 4.00 -39.90
N LEU A 57 -4.39 3.85 -38.91
CA LEU A 57 -3.67 2.60 -38.69
C LEU A 57 -4.59 1.52 -38.12
N TYR A 58 -5.49 1.89 -37.19
CA TYR A 58 -6.51 1.02 -36.64
C TYR A 58 -7.42 0.49 -37.75
N ILE A 59 -7.98 1.37 -38.58
CA ILE A 59 -8.86 0.99 -39.71
C ILE A 59 -8.16 0.01 -40.65
N LYS A 60 -6.87 0.23 -40.95
CA LYS A 60 -6.08 -0.67 -41.83
C LYS A 60 -5.82 -2.06 -41.24
N LEU A 61 -5.84 -2.19 -39.91
CA LEU A 61 -5.49 -3.42 -39.20
C LEU A 61 -6.71 -4.14 -38.64
N LYS A 62 -7.83 -3.44 -38.47
CA LYS A 62 -9.10 -3.98 -38.00
C LYS A 62 -9.55 -5.15 -38.89
N GLY A 63 -10.09 -6.20 -38.26
CA GLY A 63 -10.58 -7.39 -38.93
C GLY A 63 -9.51 -8.38 -39.41
N LYS A 64 -8.21 -8.04 -39.33
CA LYS A 64 -7.12 -8.94 -39.76
C LYS A 64 -6.63 -9.87 -38.65
N ALA A 65 -6.57 -9.38 -37.42
CA ALA A 65 -6.17 -10.11 -36.22
C ALA A 65 -6.63 -9.35 -34.97
N SER A 66 -6.50 -9.97 -33.79
CA SER A 66 -6.77 -9.34 -32.49
C SER A 66 -5.75 -8.25 -32.11
N ILE A 67 -4.54 -8.34 -32.70
CA ILE A 67 -3.49 -7.32 -32.62
C ILE A 67 -2.93 -7.01 -34.00
N GLY A 68 -2.54 -5.76 -34.19
CA GLY A 68 -1.75 -5.31 -35.34
C GLY A 68 -0.41 -4.72 -34.92
N GLY A 69 0.56 -4.80 -35.81
CA GLY A 69 1.89 -4.24 -35.62
C GLY A 69 2.02 -2.84 -36.22
N ILE A 70 2.48 -1.88 -35.41
CA ILE A 70 2.90 -0.56 -35.89
C ILE A 70 4.31 -0.24 -35.35
N TYR A 71 4.87 0.88 -35.80
CA TYR A 71 6.21 1.35 -35.46
C TYR A 71 6.20 2.83 -35.12
N PHE A 72 6.75 3.16 -33.95
CA PHE A 72 7.10 4.53 -33.60
C PHE A 72 8.61 4.69 -33.75
N PHE A 73 9.03 5.50 -34.72
CA PHE A 73 10.41 5.49 -35.22
C PHE A 73 10.85 4.07 -35.60
N ILE A 74 11.81 3.50 -34.86
CA ILE A 74 12.34 2.14 -35.06
C ILE A 74 11.80 1.11 -34.07
N ASN A 75 10.91 1.51 -33.16
CA ASN A 75 10.40 0.64 -32.10
C ASN A 75 9.06 0.02 -32.51
N PRO A 76 8.89 -1.30 -32.39
CA PRO A 76 7.62 -1.97 -32.60
C PRO A 76 6.65 -1.63 -31.46
N VAL A 77 5.40 -1.38 -31.81
CA VAL A 77 4.28 -1.12 -30.90
C VAL A 77 3.10 -2.01 -31.30
N VAL A 78 2.48 -2.65 -30.32
CA VAL A 78 1.25 -3.43 -30.50
C VAL A 78 0.09 -2.46 -30.57
N LEU A 79 -0.71 -2.53 -31.63
CA LEU A 79 -2.01 -1.86 -31.73
C LEU A 79 -3.11 -2.90 -31.45
N VAL A 80 -3.87 -2.70 -30.39
CA VAL A 80 -5.00 -3.57 -30.04
C VAL A 80 -6.19 -3.22 -30.91
N THR A 81 -6.70 -4.21 -31.65
CA THR A 81 -7.85 -4.05 -32.56
C THR A 81 -9.12 -4.71 -32.06
N ASP A 82 -9.01 -5.63 -31.09
CA ASP A 82 -10.11 -6.39 -30.51
C ASP A 82 -10.50 -5.90 -29.10
N LEU A 83 -11.82 -5.78 -28.85
CA LEU A 83 -12.36 -5.26 -27.60
C LEU A 83 -12.20 -6.23 -26.42
N ASP A 84 -12.34 -7.54 -26.65
CA ASP A 84 -12.18 -8.55 -25.61
C ASP A 84 -10.72 -8.64 -25.16
N LEU A 85 -9.78 -8.48 -26.09
CA LEU A 85 -8.36 -8.37 -25.79
C LEU A 85 -8.05 -7.07 -25.05
N ALA A 86 -8.62 -5.93 -25.46
CA ALA A 86 -8.45 -4.66 -24.73
C ALA A 86 -8.91 -4.79 -23.27
N LYS A 87 -10.08 -5.40 -23.04
CA LYS A 87 -10.59 -5.71 -21.70
C LYS A 87 -9.67 -6.67 -20.93
N THR A 88 -9.13 -7.68 -21.60
CA THR A 88 -8.21 -8.64 -20.99
C THR A 88 -6.94 -7.94 -20.52
N ILE A 89 -6.32 -7.12 -21.37
CA ILE A 89 -5.09 -6.35 -21.05
C ILE A 89 -5.32 -5.33 -19.93
N LEU A 90 -6.45 -4.62 -19.95
CA LEU A 90 -6.72 -3.55 -18.98
C LEU A 90 -7.21 -4.06 -17.62
N VAL A 91 -7.84 -5.23 -17.57
CA VAL A 91 -8.54 -5.73 -16.37
C VAL A 91 -8.02 -7.10 -15.93
N LYS A 92 -8.20 -8.14 -16.75
CA LYS A 92 -7.94 -9.53 -16.34
C LYS A 92 -6.45 -9.78 -16.08
N ASP A 93 -5.62 -9.36 -17.03
CA ASP A 93 -4.18 -9.60 -17.06
C ASP A 93 -3.39 -8.34 -16.70
N PHE A 94 -3.99 -7.45 -15.89
CA PHE A 94 -3.38 -6.17 -15.49
C PHE A 94 -1.98 -6.34 -14.88
N ASN A 95 -1.70 -7.46 -14.20
CA ASN A 95 -0.37 -7.74 -13.64
C ASN A 95 0.74 -7.76 -14.69
N PHE A 96 0.44 -8.16 -15.94
CA PHE A 96 1.39 -8.11 -17.06
C PHE A 96 1.54 -6.70 -17.64
N PHE A 97 0.54 -5.84 -17.48
CA PHE A 97 0.40 -4.54 -18.17
C PHE A 97 0.11 -3.39 -17.19
N HIS A 98 0.73 -3.36 -16.02
CA HIS A 98 0.49 -2.29 -15.05
C HIS A 98 1.24 -1.00 -15.40
N ASP A 99 2.36 -1.09 -16.12
CA ASP A 99 3.18 0.05 -16.51
C ASP A 99 2.68 0.73 -17.80
N ARG A 100 2.78 2.07 -17.84
CA ARG A 100 2.43 2.89 -19.01
C ARG A 100 3.62 3.25 -19.90
N SER A 101 4.85 3.06 -19.42
CA SER A 101 6.10 3.40 -20.10
C SER A 101 6.22 4.84 -20.61
N ILE A 102 5.64 5.78 -19.87
CA ILE A 102 5.84 7.21 -20.12
C ILE A 102 7.18 7.60 -19.52
N TYR A 103 7.96 8.41 -20.24
CA TYR A 103 9.25 8.87 -19.76
C TYR A 103 9.08 9.78 -18.54
N TYR A 104 9.92 9.58 -17.52
CA TYR A 104 10.09 10.50 -16.39
C TYR A 104 11.55 10.49 -15.95
N ASN A 105 11.98 11.58 -15.30
CA ASN A 105 13.32 11.74 -14.75
C ASN A 105 13.23 12.27 -13.31
N GLU A 106 13.23 11.36 -12.33
CA GLU A 106 13.13 11.71 -10.90
C GLU A 106 14.32 12.56 -10.41
N LYS A 107 15.48 12.49 -11.08
CA LYS A 107 16.70 13.17 -10.64
C LYS A 107 16.76 14.62 -11.12
N ASP A 108 16.60 14.85 -12.42
CA ASP A 108 16.77 16.17 -13.03
C ASP A 108 15.43 16.86 -13.34
N ASP A 109 14.30 16.14 -13.29
CA ASP A 109 12.94 16.66 -13.53
C ASP A 109 11.92 16.04 -12.56
N PRO A 110 12.06 16.29 -11.23
CA PRO A 110 11.39 15.52 -10.18
C PRO A 110 9.86 15.51 -10.26
N LEU A 111 9.24 16.58 -10.78
CA LEU A 111 7.79 16.66 -10.93
C LEU A 111 7.24 15.64 -11.93
N THR A 112 8.06 15.15 -12.87
CA THR A 112 7.66 14.08 -13.79
C THR A 112 7.52 12.73 -13.10
N ALA A 113 8.06 12.54 -11.89
CA ALA A 113 7.95 11.30 -11.12
C ALA A 113 6.65 11.27 -10.30
N HIS A 114 5.51 11.14 -10.98
CA HIS A 114 4.19 11.19 -10.35
C HIS A 114 3.33 9.95 -10.68
N LEU A 115 2.20 9.77 -9.99
CA LEU A 115 1.35 8.57 -10.08
C LEU A 115 0.98 8.14 -11.51
N PHE A 116 0.91 9.07 -12.46
CA PHE A 116 0.60 8.73 -13.85
C PHE A 116 1.77 8.09 -14.64
N THR A 117 3.02 8.44 -14.32
CA THR A 117 4.24 8.03 -15.04
C THR A 117 5.08 6.99 -14.29
N MET A 118 4.99 6.96 -12.96
CA MET A 118 5.70 5.97 -12.14
C MET A 118 5.41 4.53 -12.59
N GLU A 119 6.38 3.64 -12.37
CA GLU A 119 6.34 2.24 -12.80
C GLU A 119 6.50 1.29 -11.60
N GLY A 120 6.02 0.06 -11.75
CA GLY A 120 6.24 -1.06 -10.84
C GLY A 120 5.80 -0.81 -9.38
N VAL A 121 6.66 -1.24 -8.44
CA VAL A 121 6.38 -1.18 -7.00
C VAL A 121 6.21 0.26 -6.50
N LYS A 122 6.98 1.22 -7.04
CA LYS A 122 6.84 2.65 -6.70
C LYS A 122 5.43 3.15 -7.02
N TRP A 123 4.94 2.85 -8.23
CA TRP A 123 3.58 3.17 -8.63
C TRP A 123 2.54 2.52 -7.73
N LYS A 124 2.65 1.20 -7.46
CA LYS A 124 1.70 0.47 -6.61
C LYS A 124 1.61 1.07 -5.21
N ASN A 125 2.75 1.35 -4.59
CA ASN A 125 2.82 1.94 -3.26
C ASN A 125 2.21 3.35 -3.23
N MET A 126 2.52 4.18 -4.24
CA MET A 126 1.93 5.52 -4.35
C MET A 126 0.42 5.46 -4.60
N ARG A 127 -0.05 4.52 -5.43
CA ARG A 127 -1.49 4.34 -5.72
C ARG A 127 -2.27 4.02 -4.46
N ILE A 128 -1.75 3.14 -3.61
CA ILE A 128 -2.37 2.80 -2.32
C ILE A 128 -2.48 4.04 -1.43
N LYS A 129 -1.40 4.82 -1.31
CA LYS A 129 -1.36 6.07 -0.52
C LYS A 129 -2.40 7.10 -0.92
N LEU A 130 -2.65 7.26 -2.22
CA LEU A 130 -3.48 8.35 -2.74
C LEU A 130 -4.94 7.96 -3.00
N THR A 131 -5.27 6.67 -3.02
CA THR A 131 -6.64 6.18 -3.25
C THR A 131 -7.68 6.74 -2.24
N PRO A 132 -7.37 6.90 -0.93
CA PRO A 132 -8.32 7.46 0.03
C PRO A 132 -8.78 8.91 -0.24
N THR A 133 -8.05 9.66 -1.07
CA THR A 133 -8.36 11.06 -1.40
C THR A 133 -9.73 11.23 -2.05
N PHE A 134 -10.14 10.28 -2.89
CA PHE A 134 -11.33 10.39 -3.73
C PHE A 134 -12.48 9.48 -3.28
N THR A 135 -12.59 9.23 -1.98
CA THR A 135 -13.76 8.54 -1.42
C THR A 135 -15.02 9.37 -1.58
N SER A 136 -16.20 8.74 -1.65
CA SER A 136 -17.49 9.44 -1.75
C SER A 136 -17.69 10.49 -0.65
N GLY A 137 -17.24 10.21 0.57
CA GLY A 137 -17.25 11.16 1.68
C GLY A 137 -16.40 12.41 1.41
N LYS A 138 -15.16 12.24 0.91
CA LYS A 138 -14.29 13.36 0.55
C LYS A 138 -14.84 14.14 -0.64
N MET A 139 -15.42 13.47 -1.64
CA MET A 139 -16.09 14.14 -2.77
C MET A 139 -17.27 15.00 -2.31
N LYS A 140 -18.09 14.50 -1.38
CA LYS A 140 -19.21 15.28 -0.81
C LYS A 140 -18.74 16.52 -0.05
N LEU A 141 -17.57 16.46 0.61
CA LEU A 141 -16.95 17.62 1.29
C LEU A 141 -16.40 18.67 0.31
N MET A 142 -16.06 18.29 -0.93
CA MET A 142 -15.58 19.23 -1.96
C MET A 142 -16.72 19.97 -2.66
N LEU A 143 -17.94 19.44 -2.64
CA LEU A 143 -19.09 20.02 -3.37
C LEU A 143 -19.36 21.51 -3.05
N PRO A 144 -19.32 21.97 -1.79
CA PRO A 144 -19.50 23.39 -1.50
C PRO A 144 -18.47 24.29 -2.20
N ILE A 145 -17.19 23.88 -2.22
CA ILE A 145 -16.12 24.62 -2.89
C ILE A 145 -16.36 24.70 -4.40
N ILE A 146 -16.76 23.58 -5.02
CA ILE A 146 -17.08 23.53 -6.45
C ILE A 146 -18.25 24.47 -6.77
N ARG A 147 -19.29 24.46 -5.94
CA ARG A 147 -20.46 25.33 -6.09
C ARG A 147 -20.07 26.81 -5.96
N ASP A 148 -19.22 27.15 -5.00
CA ASP A 148 -18.79 28.54 -4.80
C ASP A 148 -18.00 29.05 -6.02
N CYS A 149 -17.12 28.23 -6.60
CA CYS A 149 -16.47 28.54 -7.88
C CYS A 149 -17.46 28.64 -9.05
N ALA A 150 -18.52 27.83 -9.07
CA ALA A 150 -19.54 27.86 -10.12
C ALA A 150 -20.39 29.15 -10.05
N ASN A 151 -20.69 29.63 -8.84
CA ASN A 151 -21.38 30.91 -8.65
C ASN A 151 -20.52 32.09 -9.14
N GLU A 152 -19.19 32.04 -8.94
CA GLU A 152 -18.30 33.06 -9.50
C GLU A 152 -18.18 32.95 -11.03
N LEU A 153 -18.21 31.74 -11.58
CA LEU A 153 -18.27 31.54 -13.03
C LEU A 153 -19.52 32.19 -13.64
N GLU A 154 -20.70 32.00 -13.02
CA GLU A 154 -21.96 32.61 -13.47
C GLU A 154 -21.83 34.14 -13.55
N LYS A 155 -21.33 34.78 -12.49
CA LYS A 155 -21.09 36.24 -12.48
C LYS A 155 -20.11 36.68 -13.57
N CYS A 156 -19.02 35.94 -13.78
CA CYS A 156 -18.06 36.28 -14.83
C CYS A 156 -18.69 36.18 -16.23
N ILE A 157 -19.52 35.16 -16.47
CA ILE A 157 -20.25 35.02 -17.74
C ILE A 157 -21.24 36.17 -17.91
N GLU A 158 -22.01 36.54 -16.88
CA GLU A 158 -22.95 37.68 -16.94
C GLU A 158 -22.22 38.99 -17.26
N GLU A 159 -21.07 39.24 -16.64
CA GLU A 159 -20.25 40.42 -16.87
C GLU A 159 -19.64 40.45 -18.29
N GLU A 160 -19.04 39.35 -18.76
CA GLU A 160 -18.45 39.27 -20.11
C GLU A 160 -19.52 39.31 -21.21
N THR A 161 -20.74 38.81 -20.96
CA THR A 161 -21.85 38.84 -21.95
C THR A 161 -22.67 40.12 -21.92
N ALA A 162 -22.52 40.98 -20.90
CA ALA A 162 -23.33 42.20 -20.73
C ALA A 162 -23.27 43.17 -21.92
N ASN A 163 -22.14 43.20 -22.65
CA ASN A 163 -21.94 44.06 -23.82
C ASN A 163 -22.26 43.36 -25.16
N GLY A 164 -22.76 42.12 -25.13
CA GLY A 164 -22.95 41.30 -26.33
C GLY A 164 -21.64 40.77 -26.93
N GLU A 165 -20.58 40.69 -26.12
CA GLU A 165 -19.28 40.14 -26.54
C GLU A 165 -19.32 38.62 -26.63
N GLU A 166 -18.54 38.06 -27.58
CA GLU A 166 -18.35 36.62 -27.71
C GLU A 166 -17.43 36.10 -26.59
N VAL A 167 -17.85 35.05 -25.89
CA VAL A 167 -17.07 34.44 -24.81
C VAL A 167 -16.30 33.22 -25.32
N GLU A 168 -14.98 33.21 -25.11
CA GLU A 168 -14.16 32.02 -25.36
C GLU A 168 -14.42 30.99 -24.23
N ILE A 169 -15.26 30.00 -24.56
CA ILE A 169 -15.75 28.99 -23.60
C ILE A 169 -14.62 28.12 -23.03
N LYS A 170 -13.60 27.78 -23.81
CA LYS A 170 -12.51 26.92 -23.35
C LYS A 170 -11.64 27.62 -22.31
N ASP A 171 -11.38 28.91 -22.45
CA ASP A 171 -10.56 29.70 -21.56
C ASP A 171 -11.31 29.99 -20.26
N ILE A 172 -12.57 30.44 -20.32
CA ILE A 172 -13.35 30.68 -19.09
C ILE A 172 -13.57 29.39 -18.29
N LEU A 173 -13.81 28.26 -18.96
CA LEU A 173 -13.91 26.95 -18.30
C LEU A 173 -12.56 26.46 -17.77
N ALA A 174 -11.44 26.78 -18.44
CA ALA A 174 -10.11 26.47 -17.92
C ALA A 174 -9.77 27.33 -16.70
N ARG A 175 -10.21 28.61 -16.65
CA ARG A 175 -10.10 29.46 -15.46
C ARG A 175 -10.92 28.86 -14.30
N TYR A 176 -12.18 28.49 -14.56
CA TYR A 176 -13.05 27.81 -13.59
C TYR A 176 -12.41 26.53 -13.03
N THR A 177 -11.96 25.62 -13.89
CA THR A 177 -11.40 24.34 -13.42
C THR A 177 -10.06 24.53 -12.70
N THR A 178 -9.29 25.56 -13.06
CA THR A 178 -8.06 25.96 -12.34
C THR A 178 -8.38 26.38 -10.91
N ASP A 179 -9.42 27.20 -10.72
CA ASP A 179 -9.84 27.64 -9.38
C ASP A 179 -10.43 26.48 -8.55
N VAL A 180 -11.24 25.62 -9.17
CA VAL A 180 -11.76 24.41 -8.52
C VAL A 180 -10.64 23.51 -8.01
N ILE A 181 -9.66 23.16 -8.86
CA ILE A 181 -8.58 22.26 -8.43
C ILE A 181 -7.61 22.97 -7.47
N GLY A 182 -7.34 24.27 -7.66
CA GLY A 182 -6.53 25.07 -6.76
C GLY A 182 -7.10 25.08 -5.35
N ASN A 183 -8.41 25.28 -5.23
CA ASN A 183 -9.08 25.35 -3.94
C ASN A 183 -9.28 23.97 -3.30
N CYS A 184 -9.77 22.98 -4.06
CA CYS A 184 -10.03 21.63 -3.56
C CYS A 184 -8.75 20.82 -3.25
N ALA A 185 -7.70 20.93 -4.06
CA ALA A 185 -6.49 20.13 -3.88
C ALA A 185 -5.41 20.87 -3.08
N PHE A 186 -5.19 22.16 -3.35
CA PHE A 186 -4.09 22.93 -2.72
C PHE A 186 -4.55 23.80 -1.55
N GLY A 187 -5.85 23.99 -1.38
CA GLY A 187 -6.39 24.96 -0.45
C GLY A 187 -5.95 26.39 -0.79
N LEU A 188 -5.71 26.69 -2.07
CA LEU A 188 -5.27 27.99 -2.56
C LEU A 188 -6.36 28.65 -3.38
N GLU A 189 -6.57 29.94 -3.15
CA GLU A 189 -7.41 30.78 -4.00
C GLU A 189 -6.58 31.30 -5.16
N CYS A 190 -6.70 30.68 -6.34
CA CYS A 190 -5.96 31.07 -7.54
C CYS A 190 -6.53 32.34 -8.20
N ASN A 191 -7.83 32.61 -7.97
CA ASN A 191 -8.57 33.74 -8.53
C ASN A 191 -8.40 33.90 -10.05
N SER A 192 -8.34 32.78 -10.76
CA SER A 192 -8.09 32.70 -12.20
C SER A 192 -9.32 33.15 -13.00
N LEU A 193 -10.53 33.00 -12.45
CA LEU A 193 -11.77 33.49 -13.06
C LEU A 193 -11.75 35.02 -13.26
N ARG A 194 -11.35 35.77 -12.22
CA ARG A 194 -11.27 37.24 -12.26
C ARG A 194 -9.99 37.75 -12.88
N ASN A 195 -8.88 37.01 -12.75
CA ASN A 195 -7.59 37.37 -13.34
C ASN A 195 -7.13 36.30 -14.35
N PRO A 196 -7.39 36.50 -15.67
CA PRO A 196 -6.98 35.57 -16.72
C PRO A 196 -5.47 35.31 -16.80
N ASN A 197 -4.67 36.26 -16.28
CA ASN A 197 -3.21 36.22 -16.24
C ASN A 197 -2.69 35.82 -14.85
N ALA A 198 -3.50 35.17 -14.02
CA ALA A 198 -3.04 34.60 -12.77
C ALA A 198 -1.84 33.66 -13.03
N GLU A 199 -0.76 33.81 -12.25
CA GLU A 199 0.48 33.07 -12.44
C GLU A 199 0.25 31.55 -12.49
N PHE A 200 -0.64 31.04 -11.63
CA PHE A 200 -1.02 29.62 -11.58
C PHE A 200 -1.66 29.13 -12.89
N ARG A 201 -2.48 29.97 -13.54
CA ARG A 201 -3.11 29.69 -14.84
C ARG A 201 -2.11 29.74 -15.98
N GLU A 202 -1.21 30.73 -16.00
CA GLU A 202 -0.14 30.81 -17.01
C GLU A 202 0.78 29.59 -16.94
N MET A 203 1.24 29.22 -15.73
CA MET A 203 2.10 28.06 -15.54
C MET A 203 1.39 26.76 -15.93
N GLY A 204 0.10 26.63 -15.63
CA GLY A 204 -0.72 25.51 -16.11
C GLY A 204 -0.82 25.45 -17.63
N ARG A 205 -1.05 26.58 -18.30
CA ARG A 205 -1.12 26.67 -19.77
C ARG A 205 0.20 26.22 -20.42
N LYS A 206 1.34 26.64 -19.86
CA LYS A 206 2.68 26.25 -20.34
C LYS A 206 2.97 24.75 -20.28
N VAL A 207 2.29 23.98 -19.41
CA VAL A 207 2.42 22.51 -19.35
C VAL A 207 1.95 21.86 -20.67
N PHE A 208 0.93 22.43 -21.31
CA PHE A 208 0.33 21.87 -22.53
C PHE A 208 0.77 22.59 -23.82
N GLN A 209 1.39 23.77 -23.72
CA GLN A 209 1.96 24.48 -24.85
C GLN A 209 3.36 23.94 -25.17
N LEU A 210 3.44 23.14 -26.24
CA LEU A 210 4.70 22.63 -26.74
C LEU A 210 5.33 23.64 -27.71
N GLU A 211 6.46 24.23 -27.34
CA GLU A 211 7.19 25.15 -28.20
C GLU A 211 8.07 24.41 -29.23
N GLY A 212 8.07 24.87 -30.48
CA GLY A 212 8.99 24.42 -31.54
C GLY A 212 9.04 22.91 -31.73
N PHE A 213 10.20 22.29 -31.44
CA PHE A 213 10.42 20.84 -31.54
C PHE A 213 9.95 20.06 -30.29
N GLY A 214 9.20 20.68 -29.36
CA GLY A 214 8.77 20.08 -28.10
C GLY A 214 7.97 18.78 -28.25
N PHE A 215 7.06 18.71 -29.22
CA PHE A 215 6.32 17.47 -29.52
C PHE A 215 7.25 16.34 -29.98
N LEU A 216 8.22 16.64 -30.84
CA LEU A 216 9.21 15.66 -31.29
C LEU A 216 10.13 15.22 -30.14
N LYS A 217 10.51 16.15 -29.25
CA LYS A 217 11.28 15.85 -28.03
C LYS A 217 10.54 14.84 -27.16
N ILE A 218 9.25 15.07 -26.85
CA ILE A 218 8.43 14.14 -26.04
C ILE A 218 8.36 12.75 -26.68
N LEU A 219 8.10 12.68 -27.98
CA LEU A 219 8.06 11.40 -28.69
C LEU A 219 9.42 10.69 -28.64
N LEU A 220 10.53 11.40 -28.85
CA LEU A 220 11.87 10.83 -28.78
C LEU A 220 12.22 10.34 -27.37
N THR A 221 11.93 11.13 -26.34
CA THR A 221 12.22 10.74 -24.95
C THR A 221 11.41 9.52 -24.52
N GLN A 222 10.16 9.42 -24.99
CA GLN A 222 9.30 8.28 -24.71
C GLN A 222 9.71 7.01 -25.48
N GLN A 223 10.23 7.14 -26.70
CA GLN A 223 10.67 5.99 -27.49
C GLN A 223 12.10 5.53 -27.14
N PHE A 224 12.97 6.44 -26.73
CA PHE A 224 14.37 6.18 -26.40
C PHE A 224 14.68 6.45 -24.92
N ARG A 225 13.89 5.84 -24.02
CA ARG A 225 13.92 6.14 -22.57
C ARG A 225 15.28 5.91 -21.94
N THR A 226 15.95 4.78 -22.21
CA THR A 226 17.25 4.46 -21.63
C THR A 226 18.31 5.52 -21.98
N ILE A 227 18.36 5.91 -23.26
CA ILE A 227 19.27 6.94 -23.76
C ILE A 227 18.90 8.29 -23.13
N SER A 228 17.61 8.62 -23.11
CA SER A 228 17.12 9.89 -22.58
C SER A 228 17.37 10.04 -21.07
N ARG A 229 17.29 8.95 -20.30
CA ARG A 229 17.66 8.94 -18.87
C ARG A 229 19.17 9.11 -18.71
N ALA A 230 19.98 8.43 -19.54
CA ALA A 230 21.43 8.56 -19.48
C ALA A 230 21.91 9.99 -19.83
N LEU A 231 21.18 10.69 -20.72
CA LEU A 231 21.45 12.08 -21.09
C LEU A 231 20.86 13.11 -20.10
N GLY A 232 20.14 12.69 -19.06
CA GLY A 232 19.48 13.60 -18.11
C GLY A 232 18.41 14.49 -18.76
N ALA A 233 17.69 13.96 -19.76
CA ALA A 233 16.69 14.76 -20.48
C ALA A 233 15.56 15.22 -19.53
N THR A 234 15.17 16.48 -19.63
CA THR A 234 14.04 17.07 -18.91
C THR A 234 12.86 17.27 -19.86
N ILE A 235 11.63 17.09 -19.37
CA ILE A 235 10.40 17.28 -20.16
C ILE A 235 9.75 18.62 -19.82
N LEU A 236 9.66 18.95 -18.54
CA LEU A 236 9.04 20.18 -18.10
C LEU A 236 9.92 21.39 -18.37
N GLN A 237 9.27 22.54 -18.61
CA GLN A 237 9.96 23.81 -18.71
C GLN A 237 10.52 24.21 -17.33
N PRO A 238 11.76 24.76 -17.25
CA PRO A 238 12.41 25.03 -15.95
C PRO A 238 11.64 26.01 -15.05
N ASP A 239 10.96 27.01 -15.63
CA ASP A 239 10.14 27.97 -14.91
C ASP A 239 8.89 27.32 -14.30
N VAL A 240 8.20 26.47 -15.06
CA VAL A 240 7.06 25.66 -14.60
C VAL A 240 7.49 24.75 -13.45
N ALA A 241 8.60 24.02 -13.61
CA ALA A 241 9.09 23.12 -12.57
C ALA A 241 9.46 23.87 -11.28
N LYS A 242 10.15 25.00 -11.40
CA LYS A 242 10.53 25.85 -10.27
C LYS A 242 9.30 26.42 -9.56
N PHE A 243 8.30 26.88 -10.32
CA PHE A 243 7.07 27.44 -9.76
C PHE A 243 6.32 26.41 -8.92
N PHE A 244 5.97 25.24 -9.48
CA PHE A 244 5.19 24.24 -8.76
C PHE A 244 5.94 23.65 -7.56
N LEU A 245 7.25 23.43 -7.68
CA LEU A 245 8.06 22.97 -6.56
C LEU A 245 8.07 23.99 -5.42
N LYS A 246 8.26 25.28 -5.74
CA LYS A 246 8.23 26.37 -4.76
C LYS A 246 6.85 26.50 -4.12
N THR A 247 5.79 26.55 -4.91
CA THR A 247 4.41 26.74 -4.40
C THR A 247 4.01 25.62 -3.44
N VAL A 248 4.32 24.36 -3.77
CA VAL A 248 4.00 23.24 -2.86
C VAL A 248 4.86 23.29 -1.61
N LYS A 249 6.16 23.60 -1.74
CA LYS A 249 7.06 23.74 -0.59
C LYS A 249 6.60 24.82 0.37
N ASP A 250 6.31 26.02 -0.14
CA ASP A 250 5.86 27.16 0.65
C ASP A 250 4.52 26.85 1.35
N ASN A 251 3.60 26.16 0.68
CA ASN A 251 2.31 25.76 1.26
C ASN A 251 2.48 24.72 2.38
N VAL A 252 3.31 23.70 2.18
CA VAL A 252 3.64 22.70 3.21
C VAL A 252 4.30 23.36 4.42
N GLU A 253 5.30 24.22 4.21
CA GLU A 253 5.99 24.93 5.30
C GLU A 253 5.05 25.86 6.07
N TYR A 254 4.17 26.58 5.37
CA TYR A 254 3.17 27.44 5.98
C TYR A 254 2.21 26.64 6.89
N ARG A 255 1.70 25.49 6.41
CA ARG A 255 0.77 24.66 7.20
C ARG A 255 1.44 24.05 8.41
N GLU A 256 2.67 23.57 8.27
CA GLU A 256 3.44 23.00 9.38
C GLU A 256 3.75 24.06 10.45
N LYS A 257 4.10 25.28 10.04
CA LYS A 257 4.38 26.39 10.96
C LYS A 257 3.13 26.89 11.69
N ASN A 258 2.01 27.01 10.97
CA ASN A 258 0.78 27.62 11.50
C ASN A 258 -0.24 26.59 12.03
N LYS A 259 0.05 25.29 11.94
CA LYS A 259 -0.85 24.19 12.36
C LYS A 259 -2.23 24.26 11.71
N VAL A 260 -2.27 24.56 10.41
CA VAL A 260 -3.52 24.65 9.64
C VAL A 260 -3.91 23.26 9.16
N GLU A 261 -5.14 22.82 9.46
CA GLU A 261 -5.75 21.61 8.93
C GLU A 261 -7.06 21.95 8.22
N ARG A 262 -7.14 21.63 6.92
CA ARG A 262 -8.27 21.91 6.01
C ARG A 262 -8.93 20.62 5.45
N ASN A 263 -8.38 19.45 5.76
CA ASN A 263 -8.80 18.12 5.30
C ASN A 263 -8.76 17.92 3.78
N ASP A 264 -7.89 18.65 3.08
CA ASP A 264 -7.69 18.60 1.62
C ASP A 264 -6.55 17.65 1.18
N PHE A 265 -6.21 17.67 -0.11
CA PHE A 265 -5.14 16.81 -0.64
C PHE A 265 -3.75 17.17 -0.09
N ILE A 266 -3.42 18.45 0.07
CA ILE A 266 -2.13 18.85 0.66
C ILE A 266 -2.01 18.37 2.10
N ASP A 267 -3.08 18.38 2.90
CA ASP A 267 -3.02 17.80 4.24
C ASP A 267 -2.70 16.32 4.24
N LEU A 268 -3.29 15.55 3.32
CA LEU A 268 -2.91 14.15 3.13
C LEU A 268 -1.41 14.03 2.82
N MET A 269 -0.90 14.88 1.92
CA MET A 269 0.51 14.87 1.55
C MET A 269 1.44 15.26 2.71
N VAL A 270 1.04 16.21 3.56
CA VAL A 270 1.76 16.60 4.78
C VAL A 270 1.79 15.44 5.78
N LYS A 271 0.66 14.76 6.00
CA LYS A 271 0.57 13.55 6.87
C LYS A 271 1.51 12.45 6.36
N LEU A 272 1.50 12.18 5.05
CA LEU A 272 2.37 11.19 4.40
C LEU A 272 3.87 11.55 4.44
N LYS A 273 4.21 12.84 4.31
CA LYS A 273 5.58 13.36 4.48
C LYS A 273 6.06 13.16 5.92
N ASN A 274 5.20 13.43 6.89
CA ASN A 274 5.55 13.35 8.31
C ASN A 274 5.53 11.91 8.85
N GLY A 275 5.03 10.95 8.08
CA GLY A 275 4.99 9.52 8.42
C GLY A 275 3.88 9.20 9.41
N GLN A 276 2.80 9.98 9.40
CA GLN A 276 1.61 9.73 10.21
C GLN A 276 0.78 8.60 9.56
N ALA A 277 0.22 7.72 10.39
CA ALA A 277 -0.65 6.65 9.91
C ALA A 277 -1.94 7.26 9.33
N LEU A 278 -2.38 6.76 8.17
CA LEU A 278 -3.69 7.11 7.64
C LEU A 278 -4.77 6.38 8.46
N GLU A 279 -5.90 7.04 8.69
CA GLU A 279 -7.08 6.40 9.25
C GLU A 279 -7.41 5.18 8.35
N HIS A 280 -7.45 3.98 8.95
CA HIS A 280 -7.60 2.64 8.34
C HIS A 280 -6.34 1.82 8.01
N GLU A 281 -5.13 2.19 8.44
CA GLU A 281 -3.97 1.29 8.32
C GLU A 281 -3.72 0.41 9.56
N ASN A 282 -3.69 -0.92 9.37
CA ASN A 282 -3.12 -1.84 10.34
C ASN A 282 -1.61 -1.55 10.49
N SER A 283 -1.15 -1.46 11.74
CA SER A 283 0.18 -1.01 12.17
C SER A 283 1.40 -1.80 11.66
N GLU A 284 1.21 -2.83 10.82
CA GLU A 284 2.30 -3.64 10.25
C GLU A 284 2.95 -3.04 8.99
N HIS A 285 2.34 -2.03 8.36
CA HIS A 285 2.91 -1.36 7.18
C HIS A 285 3.23 0.10 7.48
N ARG A 286 4.24 0.37 8.34
CA ARG A 286 4.79 1.73 8.46
C ARG A 286 5.31 2.18 7.09
N MET A 287 4.49 2.95 6.39
CA MET A 287 4.80 3.44 5.06
C MET A 287 5.99 4.40 5.08
N GLN A 288 6.90 4.25 4.12
CA GLN A 288 8.04 5.15 3.94
C GLN A 288 7.57 6.60 3.76
N LYS A 289 8.19 7.53 4.50
CA LYS A 289 7.95 8.98 4.40
C LYS A 289 8.17 9.48 2.98
N LEU A 290 7.32 10.40 2.52
CA LEU A 290 7.51 11.08 1.23
C LEU A 290 8.50 12.24 1.36
N THR A 291 9.33 12.46 0.34
CA THR A 291 10.15 13.67 0.24
C THR A 291 9.30 14.85 -0.24
N ILE A 292 9.81 16.08 -0.08
CA ILE A 292 9.08 17.27 -0.55
C ILE A 292 8.93 17.29 -2.07
N GLU A 293 9.91 16.77 -2.80
CA GLU A 293 9.87 16.62 -4.26
C GLU A 293 8.80 15.62 -4.69
N GLN A 294 8.67 14.50 -3.96
CA GLN A 294 7.60 13.52 -4.20
C GLN A 294 6.23 14.12 -3.90
N VAL A 295 6.11 14.93 -2.85
CA VAL A 295 4.89 15.67 -2.51
C VAL A 295 4.52 16.65 -3.62
N ALA A 296 5.50 17.41 -4.11
CA ALA A 296 5.31 18.34 -5.22
C ALA A 296 4.92 17.61 -6.51
N ALA A 297 5.55 16.48 -6.83
CA ALA A 297 5.24 15.71 -8.02
C ALA A 297 3.79 15.18 -8.02
N GLN A 298 3.28 14.68 -6.88
CA GLN A 298 1.89 14.24 -6.81
C GLN A 298 0.91 15.42 -6.86
N SER A 299 1.25 16.54 -6.21
CA SER A 299 0.41 17.74 -6.28
C SER A 299 0.33 18.27 -7.71
N PHE A 300 1.46 18.30 -8.42
CA PHE A 300 1.55 18.71 -9.82
C PHE A 300 0.65 17.87 -10.74
N VAL A 301 0.64 16.53 -10.60
CA VAL A 301 -0.23 15.68 -11.46
C VAL A 301 -1.71 15.90 -11.19
N PHE A 302 -2.10 16.13 -9.94
CA PHE A 302 -3.50 16.41 -9.58
C PHE A 302 -3.95 17.75 -10.17
N PHE A 303 -3.07 18.76 -10.15
CA PHE A 303 -3.35 20.06 -10.75
C PHE A 303 -3.68 19.95 -12.24
N PHE A 304 -2.73 19.48 -13.06
CA PHE A 304 -2.93 19.51 -14.51
C PHE A 304 -4.00 18.52 -14.98
N ALA A 305 -4.14 17.37 -14.32
CA ALA A 305 -5.19 16.42 -14.63
C ALA A 305 -6.58 17.00 -14.32
N GLY A 306 -6.71 17.77 -13.23
CA GLY A 306 -7.97 18.36 -12.81
C GLY A 306 -8.45 19.51 -13.69
N PHE A 307 -7.55 20.37 -14.19
CA PHE A 307 -7.97 21.57 -14.92
C PHE A 307 -8.17 21.33 -16.44
N GLU A 308 -7.21 20.70 -17.13
CA GLU A 308 -7.19 20.69 -18.60
C GLU A 308 -8.19 19.67 -19.17
N THR A 309 -8.28 18.48 -18.56
CA THR A 309 -9.17 17.42 -19.05
C THR A 309 -10.64 17.78 -18.87
N SER A 310 -11.00 18.31 -17.68
CA SER A 310 -12.35 18.74 -17.34
C SER A 310 -12.81 19.92 -18.19
N SER A 311 -11.96 20.94 -18.37
CA SER A 311 -12.31 22.10 -19.21
C SER A 311 -12.50 21.69 -20.67
N THR A 312 -11.67 20.77 -21.19
CA THR A 312 -11.82 20.23 -22.55
C THR A 312 -13.15 19.50 -22.73
N LEU A 313 -13.50 18.60 -21.79
CA LEU A 313 -14.77 17.87 -21.82
C LEU A 313 -15.97 18.82 -21.79
N MET A 314 -15.98 19.78 -20.87
CA MET A 314 -17.07 20.75 -20.75
C MET A 314 -17.19 21.62 -22.01
N SER A 315 -16.06 22.04 -22.60
CA SER A 315 -16.05 22.84 -23.83
C SER A 315 -16.69 22.09 -25.00
N PHE A 316 -16.29 20.83 -25.22
CA PHE A 316 -16.87 20.01 -26.28
C PHE A 316 -18.33 19.65 -26.00
N CYS A 317 -18.71 19.44 -24.73
CA CYS A 317 -20.11 19.17 -24.37
C CYS A 317 -20.99 20.37 -24.70
N LEU A 318 -20.56 21.58 -24.32
CA LEU A 318 -21.27 22.81 -24.64
C LEU A 318 -21.33 23.07 -26.16
N TYR A 319 -20.25 22.79 -26.89
CA TYR A 319 -20.21 22.87 -28.35
C TYR A 319 -21.24 21.92 -29.01
N GLU A 320 -21.29 20.66 -28.57
CA GLU A 320 -22.27 19.69 -29.09
C GLU A 320 -23.71 20.11 -28.76
N LEU A 321 -23.95 20.66 -27.57
CA LEU A 321 -25.27 21.16 -27.18
C LEU A 321 -25.66 22.44 -27.92
N SER A 322 -24.73 23.36 -28.20
CA SER A 322 -25.03 24.58 -28.95
C SER A 322 -25.44 24.30 -30.39
N GLU A 323 -24.85 23.27 -31.00
CA GLU A 323 -25.22 22.78 -32.34
C GLU A 323 -26.54 21.99 -32.35
N ASN A 324 -27.05 21.55 -31.19
CA ASN A 324 -28.22 20.68 -31.06
C ASN A 324 -29.22 21.21 -30.01
N GLN A 325 -29.93 22.28 -30.36
CA GLN A 325 -30.86 23.01 -29.49
C GLN A 325 -31.92 22.10 -28.82
N ASP A 326 -32.47 21.12 -29.55
CA ASP A 326 -33.44 20.18 -28.98
C ASP A 326 -32.87 19.31 -27.85
N LEU A 327 -31.59 18.91 -27.97
CA LEU A 327 -30.89 18.14 -26.94
C LEU A 327 -30.52 19.04 -25.76
N GLN A 328 -30.13 20.28 -26.03
CA GLN A 328 -29.86 21.29 -25.00
C GLN A 328 -31.09 21.56 -24.13
N GLU A 329 -32.27 21.73 -24.74
CA GLU A 329 -33.50 21.99 -23.98
C GLU A 329 -33.91 20.78 -23.13
N LYS A 330 -33.70 19.55 -23.63
CA LYS A 330 -33.93 18.32 -22.85
C LYS A 330 -32.98 18.22 -21.66
N ALA A 331 -31.69 18.51 -21.85
CA ALA A 331 -30.72 18.53 -20.76
C ALA A 331 -31.04 19.62 -19.73
N ARG A 332 -31.43 20.81 -20.17
CA ARG A 332 -31.90 21.89 -19.30
C ARG A 332 -33.12 21.45 -18.48
N LYS A 333 -34.11 20.83 -19.11
CA LYS A 333 -35.30 20.32 -18.42
C LYS A 333 -34.95 19.28 -17.36
N ASP A 334 -34.07 18.33 -17.68
CA ASP A 334 -33.58 17.30 -16.74
C ASP A 334 -32.95 17.92 -15.49
N VAL A 335 -32.12 18.95 -15.68
CA VAL A 335 -31.51 19.72 -14.57
C VAL A 335 -32.58 20.45 -13.77
N MET A 336 -33.46 21.20 -14.42
CA MET A 336 -34.48 22.02 -13.74
C MET A 336 -35.49 21.19 -12.95
N ASP A 337 -35.93 20.06 -13.50
CA ASP A 337 -36.90 19.18 -12.82
C ASP A 337 -36.25 18.48 -11.62
N THR A 338 -34.99 18.06 -11.74
CA THR A 338 -34.21 17.52 -10.62
C THR A 338 -33.97 18.57 -9.53
N LEU A 339 -33.60 19.81 -9.88
CA LEU A 339 -33.41 20.87 -8.89
C LEU A 339 -34.71 21.24 -8.16
N LYS A 340 -35.86 21.25 -8.85
CA LYS A 340 -37.16 21.46 -8.20
C LYS A 340 -37.48 20.36 -7.18
N LYS A 341 -37.12 19.10 -7.49
CA LYS A 341 -37.34 17.95 -6.61
C LYS A 341 -36.50 18.02 -5.33
N HIS A 342 -35.24 18.45 -5.43
CA HIS A 342 -34.30 18.49 -4.29
C HIS A 342 -34.19 19.86 -3.61
N GLY A 343 -34.78 20.92 -4.19
CA GLY A 343 -34.73 22.29 -3.71
C GLY A 343 -33.41 23.02 -3.96
N SER A 344 -32.29 22.31 -4.09
CA SER A 344 -30.96 22.88 -4.39
C SER A 344 -30.04 21.83 -5.03
N LEU A 345 -28.88 22.27 -5.54
CA LEU A 345 -27.84 21.38 -6.04
C LEU A 345 -27.17 20.64 -4.88
N SER A 346 -27.53 19.37 -4.70
CA SER A 346 -26.95 18.44 -3.73
C SER A 346 -26.15 17.32 -4.41
N TYR A 347 -25.39 16.55 -3.63
CA TYR A 347 -24.64 15.40 -4.15
C TYR A 347 -25.59 14.34 -4.73
N GLU A 348 -26.75 14.17 -4.10
CA GLU A 348 -27.82 13.26 -4.50
C GLU A 348 -28.52 13.75 -5.78
N ALA A 349 -28.80 15.06 -5.88
CA ALA A 349 -29.41 15.65 -7.08
C ALA A 349 -28.56 15.40 -8.34
N ILE A 350 -27.24 15.56 -8.26
CA ILE A 350 -26.34 15.34 -9.41
C ILE A 350 -26.48 13.90 -9.97
N HIS A 351 -26.67 12.90 -9.10
CA HIS A 351 -26.77 11.49 -9.54
C HIS A 351 -28.10 11.16 -10.24
N GLU A 352 -29.12 12.00 -10.06
CA GLU A 352 -30.44 11.85 -10.69
C GLU A 352 -30.53 12.51 -12.09
N MET A 353 -29.57 13.36 -12.48
CA MET A 353 -29.52 14.05 -13.78
C MET A 353 -29.07 13.12 -14.92
N LYS A 354 -29.90 12.11 -15.24
CA LYS A 354 -29.55 11.02 -16.17
C LYS A 354 -29.39 11.47 -17.62
N TYR A 355 -30.16 12.46 -18.06
CA TYR A 355 -30.02 12.94 -19.44
C TYR A 355 -28.75 13.75 -19.61
N LEU A 356 -28.41 14.60 -18.63
CA LEU A 356 -27.14 15.32 -18.62
C LEU A 356 -25.95 14.36 -18.57
N GLU A 357 -26.02 13.29 -17.76
CA GLU A 357 -25.02 12.21 -17.71
C GLU A 357 -24.82 11.57 -19.10
N ASN A 358 -25.90 11.32 -19.85
CA ASN A 358 -25.83 10.80 -21.21
C ASN A 358 -25.16 11.77 -22.20
N CYS A 359 -25.45 13.08 -22.12
CA CYS A 359 -24.79 14.11 -22.93
C CYS A 359 -23.27 14.13 -22.69
N ILE A 360 -22.85 14.04 -21.42
CA ILE A 360 -21.44 13.98 -21.04
C ILE A 360 -20.79 12.70 -21.58
N ASN A 361 -21.45 11.55 -21.44
CA ASN A 361 -20.94 10.27 -21.94
C ASN A 361 -20.80 10.23 -23.47
N GLU A 362 -21.75 10.79 -24.20
CA GLU A 362 -21.68 10.89 -25.67
C GLU A 362 -20.57 11.85 -26.11
N THR A 363 -20.37 12.95 -25.37
CA THR A 363 -19.24 13.85 -25.58
C THR A 363 -17.91 13.13 -25.35
N LEU A 364 -17.77 12.35 -24.27
CA LEU A 364 -16.58 11.53 -24.01
C LEU A 364 -16.34 10.47 -25.08
N ARG A 365 -17.40 9.95 -25.70
CA ARG A 365 -17.30 9.04 -26.85
C ARG A 365 -16.69 9.75 -28.05
N LYS A 366 -17.23 10.91 -28.45
CA LYS A 366 -16.79 11.67 -29.63
C LYS A 366 -15.45 12.38 -29.44
N HIS A 367 -15.23 12.96 -28.26
CA HIS A 367 -14.12 13.86 -27.95
C HIS A 367 -13.37 13.44 -26.66
N PRO A 368 -12.83 12.20 -26.58
CA PRO A 368 -12.10 11.74 -25.40
C PRO A 368 -10.83 12.57 -25.19
N PRO A 369 -10.66 13.27 -24.04
CA PRO A 369 -9.44 14.04 -23.78
C PRO A 369 -8.16 13.18 -23.85
N ALA A 370 -8.25 11.92 -23.41
CA ALA A 370 -7.22 10.92 -23.59
C ALA A 370 -7.61 9.96 -24.74
N SER A 371 -7.26 10.36 -25.96
CA SER A 371 -7.62 9.60 -27.19
C SER A 371 -6.93 8.23 -27.34
N ASN A 372 -5.89 7.94 -26.55
CA ASN A 372 -5.13 6.70 -26.62
C ASN A 372 -4.69 6.25 -25.23
N ILE A 373 -4.75 4.94 -24.98
CA ILE A 373 -4.26 4.32 -23.76
C ILE A 373 -3.00 3.51 -24.07
N PHE A 374 -1.92 3.79 -23.33
CA PHE A 374 -0.66 3.08 -23.45
C PHE A 374 -0.43 2.14 -22.27
N ARG A 375 0.13 0.97 -22.56
CA ARG A 375 0.65 -0.02 -21.62
C ARG A 375 1.99 -0.57 -22.08
N THR A 376 2.65 -1.34 -21.23
CA THR A 376 3.86 -2.08 -21.57
C THR A 376 3.81 -3.45 -20.95
N ALA A 377 4.18 -4.45 -21.73
CA ALA A 377 4.36 -5.80 -21.25
C ALA A 377 5.55 -5.83 -20.27
N THR A 378 5.28 -6.07 -18.99
CA THR A 378 6.32 -6.19 -17.95
C THR A 378 6.99 -7.56 -17.95
N GLN A 379 6.36 -8.53 -18.60
CA GLN A 379 6.77 -9.91 -18.79
C GLN A 379 6.31 -10.36 -20.18
N ASP A 380 6.87 -11.46 -20.70
CA ASP A 380 6.41 -12.03 -21.97
C ASP A 380 4.95 -12.49 -21.83
N TYR A 381 4.12 -12.16 -22.81
CA TYR A 381 2.68 -12.41 -22.77
C TYR A 381 2.20 -13.05 -24.07
N ILE A 382 1.60 -14.25 -23.97
CA ILE A 382 1.01 -14.93 -25.13
C ILE A 382 -0.40 -14.39 -25.33
N VAL A 383 -0.68 -13.85 -26.52
CA VAL A 383 -1.99 -13.29 -26.85
C VAL A 383 -3.03 -14.43 -26.89
N PRO A 384 -4.11 -14.35 -26.09
CA PRO A 384 -5.12 -15.39 -26.03
C PRO A 384 -5.66 -15.79 -27.40
N GLY A 385 -5.77 -17.10 -27.64
CA GLY A 385 -6.26 -17.64 -28.92
C GLY A 385 -5.25 -17.58 -30.06
N THR A 386 -3.99 -17.20 -29.81
CA THR A 386 -2.94 -17.14 -30.83
C THR A 386 -1.62 -17.71 -30.30
N SER A 387 -0.67 -17.98 -31.20
CA SER A 387 0.72 -18.32 -30.86
C SER A 387 1.63 -17.10 -30.73
N VAL A 388 1.07 -15.88 -30.79
CA VAL A 388 1.87 -14.64 -30.81
C VAL A 388 2.23 -14.23 -29.40
N THR A 389 3.53 -14.02 -29.16
CA THR A 389 4.06 -13.50 -27.90
C THR A 389 4.38 -12.01 -28.01
N ILE A 390 3.80 -11.22 -27.11
CA ILE A 390 4.21 -9.84 -26.83
C ILE A 390 5.38 -9.91 -25.85
N GLU A 391 6.58 -9.57 -26.34
CA GLU A 391 7.81 -9.61 -25.54
C GLU A 391 7.82 -8.53 -24.46
N LYS A 392 8.46 -8.83 -23.34
CA LYS A 392 8.74 -7.87 -22.27
C LYS A 392 9.36 -6.59 -22.82
N GLY A 393 8.83 -5.45 -22.38
CA GLY A 393 9.22 -4.11 -22.79
C GLY A 393 8.50 -3.60 -24.04
N THR A 394 7.72 -4.44 -24.73
CA THR A 394 6.93 -4.00 -25.89
C THR A 394 5.79 -3.09 -25.45
N SER A 395 5.64 -1.96 -26.12
CA SER A 395 4.53 -1.04 -25.87
C SER A 395 3.25 -1.57 -26.50
N VAL A 396 2.15 -1.45 -25.77
CA VAL A 396 0.81 -1.82 -26.19
C VAL A 396 -0.05 -0.57 -26.19
N MET A 397 -0.70 -0.30 -27.31
CA MET A 397 -1.58 0.84 -27.54
C MET A 397 -3.01 0.36 -27.76
N ILE A 398 -3.95 1.00 -27.06
CA ILE A 398 -5.38 0.85 -27.26
C ILE A 398 -5.90 2.19 -27.80
N PRO A 399 -6.34 2.25 -29.07
CA PRO A 399 -6.73 3.50 -29.71
C PRO A 399 -8.18 3.85 -29.35
N THR A 400 -8.38 4.45 -28.18
CA THR A 400 -9.71 4.76 -27.62
C THR A 400 -10.59 5.55 -28.57
N LEU A 401 -10.08 6.63 -29.19
CA LEU A 401 -10.86 7.43 -30.14
C LEU A 401 -11.31 6.59 -31.35
N ALA A 402 -10.38 5.83 -31.96
CA ALA A 402 -10.70 5.01 -33.13
C ALA A 402 -11.75 3.94 -32.81
N ILE A 403 -11.66 3.34 -31.62
CA ILE A 403 -12.65 2.38 -31.12
C ILE A 403 -14.01 3.07 -30.88
N HIS A 404 -14.02 4.24 -30.25
CA HIS A 404 -15.24 4.97 -29.95
C HIS A 404 -15.96 5.49 -31.19
N MET A 405 -15.22 5.75 -32.28
CA MET A 405 -15.74 6.24 -33.56
C MET A 405 -16.00 5.14 -34.58
N ASP A 406 -15.62 3.91 -34.26
CA ASP A 406 -15.84 2.75 -35.11
C ASP A 406 -17.34 2.51 -35.35
N PRO A 407 -17.82 2.52 -36.61
CA PRO A 407 -19.22 2.28 -36.91
C PRO A 407 -19.79 0.97 -36.36
N GLU A 408 -18.98 -0.10 -36.22
CA GLU A 408 -19.45 -1.33 -35.59
C GLU A 408 -19.71 -1.16 -34.08
N SER A 409 -18.96 -0.27 -33.43
CA SER A 409 -19.12 0.08 -32.02
C SER A 409 -20.25 1.11 -31.79
N VAL A 410 -20.54 1.94 -32.80
CA VAL A 410 -21.51 3.07 -32.73
C VAL A 410 -22.88 2.72 -33.34
N ARG A 411 -23.02 1.59 -34.05
CA ARG A 411 -24.29 1.18 -34.66
C ARG A 411 -25.42 1.16 -33.62
N PRO A 412 -26.56 1.83 -33.85
CA PRO A 412 -27.77 1.50 -33.11
C PRO A 412 -28.01 0.01 -33.31
N ARG A 413 -28.21 -0.72 -32.21
CA ARG A 413 -28.36 -2.17 -32.26
C ARG A 413 -29.41 -2.51 -33.33
N PRO A 414 -29.07 -3.33 -34.33
CA PRO A 414 -29.92 -3.56 -35.49
C PRO A 414 -31.33 -4.02 -35.06
N GLU A 415 -32.33 -3.75 -35.92
CA GLU A 415 -33.74 -4.08 -35.65
C GLU A 415 -33.97 -5.59 -35.44
N TYR A 416 -33.08 -6.39 -36.02
CA TYR A 416 -32.81 -7.77 -35.65
C TYR A 416 -31.34 -7.89 -35.26
N ASP A 417 -31.04 -8.37 -34.06
CA ASP A 417 -29.69 -8.86 -33.80
C ASP A 417 -29.54 -10.19 -34.56
N SER A 418 -28.64 -10.18 -35.53
CA SER A 418 -28.38 -11.32 -36.39
C SER A 418 -26.95 -11.79 -36.16
N ASN A 419 -26.78 -13.04 -35.73
CA ASN A 419 -25.47 -13.63 -35.51
C ASN A 419 -25.25 -14.80 -36.46
N ILE A 420 -24.10 -14.78 -37.13
CA ILE A 420 -23.67 -15.90 -37.97
C ILE A 420 -23.02 -16.94 -37.06
N ILE A 421 -23.67 -18.09 -36.98
CA ILE A 421 -23.25 -19.24 -36.20
C ILE A 421 -22.58 -20.23 -37.15
N THR A 422 -21.27 -20.39 -37.02
CA THR A 422 -20.50 -21.45 -37.69
C THR A 422 -20.72 -22.77 -36.95
N ILE A 423 -21.12 -23.79 -37.70
CA ILE A 423 -21.31 -25.16 -37.22
C ILE A 423 -20.30 -26.06 -37.92
N CYS A 424 -19.32 -26.58 -37.18
CA CYS A 424 -18.25 -27.42 -37.71
C CYS A 424 -18.59 -28.92 -37.60
N ASN A 425 -17.85 -29.77 -38.30
CA ASN A 425 -17.92 -31.25 -38.23
C ASN A 425 -19.23 -31.89 -38.70
N ILE A 426 -19.84 -31.39 -39.79
CA ILE A 426 -21.06 -32.00 -40.35
C ILE A 426 -20.79 -33.33 -41.09
N ARG A 427 -19.52 -33.61 -41.43
CA ARG A 427 -19.13 -34.76 -42.26
C ARG A 427 -18.92 -36.08 -41.51
N ASP A 428 -18.92 -36.12 -40.18
CA ASP A 428 -18.71 -37.38 -39.42
C ASP A 428 -20.02 -38.17 -39.26
N PRO A 429 -20.13 -39.41 -39.78
CA PRO A 429 -21.33 -40.23 -39.69
C PRO A 429 -21.71 -40.71 -38.28
N THR A 430 -20.84 -40.58 -37.29
CA THR A 430 -21.03 -41.20 -35.95
C THR A 430 -21.53 -40.24 -34.87
N THR A 431 -21.56 -38.93 -35.11
CA THR A 431 -21.88 -37.95 -34.06
C THR A 431 -23.35 -37.56 -34.06
N SER A 432 -24.12 -38.15 -33.15
CA SER A 432 -25.48 -37.71 -32.76
C SER A 432 -25.45 -36.43 -31.89
N ILE A 433 -24.51 -35.51 -32.15
CA ILE A 433 -24.27 -34.36 -31.27
C ILE A 433 -25.18 -33.20 -31.69
N VAL A 434 -25.98 -32.73 -30.73
CA VAL A 434 -26.69 -31.44 -30.84
C VAL A 434 -25.64 -30.35 -30.84
N LEU A 435 -25.44 -29.70 -32.00
CA LEU A 435 -24.52 -28.57 -32.09
C LEU A 435 -25.30 -27.35 -31.61
N SER A 436 -25.00 -26.94 -30.38
CA SER A 436 -25.67 -25.82 -29.71
C SER A 436 -24.73 -24.62 -29.61
N LYS A 437 -25.21 -23.44 -30.02
CA LYS A 437 -24.49 -22.18 -29.80
C LYS A 437 -25.42 -21.17 -29.15
N GLN A 438 -24.93 -20.53 -28.08
CA GLN A 438 -25.66 -19.49 -27.36
C GLN A 438 -25.47 -18.13 -28.02
N TYR A 439 -26.49 -17.30 -27.91
CA TYR A 439 -26.64 -16.01 -28.57
C TYR A 439 -27.40 -15.07 -27.62
N THR A 440 -27.06 -13.79 -27.56
CA THR A 440 -27.78 -12.80 -26.72
C THR A 440 -28.38 -11.73 -27.63
N ASP A 441 -29.65 -11.41 -27.44
CA ASP A 441 -30.38 -10.42 -28.24
C ASP A 441 -30.26 -8.98 -27.70
N THR A 442 -30.90 -8.04 -28.39
CA THR A 442 -30.86 -6.60 -28.09
C THR A 442 -31.42 -6.25 -26.70
N VAL A 443 -32.34 -7.05 -26.19
CA VAL A 443 -33.00 -6.89 -24.89
C VAL A 443 -32.10 -7.43 -23.78
N GLY A 444 -31.20 -8.36 -24.11
CA GLY A 444 -30.31 -9.05 -23.18
C GLY A 444 -30.73 -10.51 -22.92
N SER A 445 -31.79 -10.98 -23.56
CA SER A 445 -32.23 -12.37 -23.47
C SER A 445 -31.24 -13.29 -24.19
N ARG A 446 -30.90 -14.41 -23.57
CA ARG A 446 -30.04 -15.46 -24.10
C ARG A 446 -30.87 -16.53 -24.78
N TRP A 447 -30.46 -16.84 -25.99
CA TRP A 447 -31.03 -17.80 -26.90
C TRP A 447 -30.01 -18.88 -27.23
N ARG A 448 -30.49 -20.06 -27.61
CA ARG A 448 -29.65 -21.15 -28.11
C ARG A 448 -30.21 -21.67 -29.42
N LEU A 449 -29.35 -21.78 -30.42
CA LEU A 449 -29.65 -22.49 -31.65
C LEU A 449 -29.14 -23.93 -31.54
N ASN A 450 -30.04 -24.89 -31.61
CA ASN A 450 -29.77 -26.33 -31.63
C ASN A 450 -29.92 -26.84 -33.07
N VAL A 451 -28.82 -27.31 -33.66
CA VAL A 451 -28.79 -27.86 -35.01
C VAL A 451 -28.60 -29.37 -34.94
N TYR A 452 -29.46 -30.10 -35.64
CA TYR A 452 -29.46 -31.56 -35.73
C TYR A 452 -29.16 -31.96 -37.18
N PRO A 453 -27.90 -32.33 -37.50
CA PRO A 453 -27.49 -32.66 -38.87
C PRO A 453 -28.24 -33.84 -39.50
N LYS A 454 -28.78 -34.76 -38.68
CA LYS A 454 -29.57 -35.94 -39.11
C LYS A 454 -31.04 -35.91 -38.67
N GLY A 455 -31.49 -34.76 -38.15
CA GLY A 455 -32.83 -34.55 -37.63
C GLY A 455 -33.09 -35.24 -36.28
N ASN A 456 -34.19 -34.85 -35.64
CA ASN A 456 -34.59 -35.30 -34.29
C ASN A 456 -35.39 -36.63 -34.32
N ASN A 457 -36.09 -36.97 -35.42
CA ASN A 457 -36.98 -38.16 -35.40
C ASN A 457 -37.41 -38.83 -36.73
N THR A 458 -36.74 -38.71 -37.87
CA THR A 458 -37.08 -39.54 -39.07
C THR A 458 -35.96 -39.64 -40.12
N ASN A 459 -35.58 -40.88 -40.50
CA ASN A 459 -34.84 -41.30 -41.71
C ASN A 459 -33.52 -40.59 -42.09
N CYS A 460 -32.92 -39.73 -41.25
CA CYS A 460 -31.65 -39.03 -41.53
C CYS A 460 -31.63 -38.18 -42.83
N ARG A 461 -32.81 -37.77 -43.35
CA ARG A 461 -32.91 -37.10 -44.67
C ARG A 461 -32.83 -35.58 -44.60
N TYR A 462 -33.09 -34.99 -43.44
CA TYR A 462 -33.19 -33.54 -43.26
C TYR A 462 -32.33 -33.07 -42.08
N LEU A 463 -31.72 -31.90 -42.25
CA LEU A 463 -31.17 -31.12 -41.16
C LEU A 463 -32.33 -30.40 -40.45
N SER A 464 -32.35 -30.41 -39.12
CA SER A 464 -33.36 -29.71 -38.30
C SER A 464 -32.70 -28.60 -37.48
N THR A 465 -33.43 -27.51 -37.26
CA THR A 465 -32.95 -26.36 -36.48
C THR A 465 -33.99 -25.97 -35.45
N TYR A 466 -33.58 -25.80 -34.20
CA TYR A 466 -34.44 -25.35 -33.12
C TYR A 466 -33.83 -24.19 -32.35
N VAL A 467 -34.65 -23.22 -31.99
CA VAL A 467 -34.34 -22.03 -31.20
C VAL A 467 -34.94 -22.23 -29.81
N GLU A 468 -34.15 -21.97 -28.78
CA GLU A 468 -34.53 -22.08 -27.37
C GLU A 468 -34.28 -20.74 -26.67
N LEU A 469 -35.23 -20.24 -25.88
CA LEU A 469 -35.01 -19.12 -24.97
C LEU A 469 -34.38 -19.65 -23.67
N CYS A 470 -33.09 -19.46 -23.47
CA CYS A 470 -32.37 -20.02 -22.31
C CYS A 470 -32.48 -19.15 -21.05
N ASP A 471 -32.53 -17.84 -21.20
CA ASP A 471 -32.61 -16.88 -20.08
C ASP A 471 -33.11 -15.53 -20.62
N GLY A 472 -34.01 -14.84 -19.93
CA GLY A 472 -34.54 -13.55 -20.40
C GLY A 472 -36.05 -13.40 -20.19
N VAL A 473 -36.66 -12.45 -20.91
CA VAL A 473 -38.08 -12.13 -20.77
C VAL A 473 -38.91 -13.06 -21.66
N ALA A 474 -39.89 -13.75 -21.06
CA ALA A 474 -40.81 -14.60 -21.79
C ALA A 474 -41.83 -13.77 -22.58
N GLY A 475 -42.24 -14.25 -23.75
CA GLY A 475 -43.27 -13.58 -24.55
C GLY A 475 -43.10 -13.80 -26.05
N ARG A 476 -43.63 -12.86 -26.85
CA ARG A 476 -43.73 -13.02 -28.30
C ARG A 476 -42.48 -12.51 -29.01
N TYR A 477 -41.80 -13.43 -29.70
CA TYR A 477 -40.60 -13.16 -30.47
C TYR A 477 -40.77 -13.60 -31.92
N GLN A 478 -40.24 -12.78 -32.81
CA GLN A 478 -40.05 -13.13 -34.21
C GLN A 478 -38.60 -13.57 -34.41
N TYR A 479 -38.41 -14.74 -35.03
CA TYR A 479 -37.09 -15.27 -35.32
C TYR A 479 -36.96 -15.72 -36.77
N ILE A 480 -35.73 -15.60 -37.28
CA ILE A 480 -35.35 -15.99 -38.62
C ILE A 480 -34.12 -16.90 -38.53
N VAL A 481 -34.19 -18.06 -39.16
CA VAL A 481 -33.07 -19.00 -39.32
C VAL A 481 -32.71 -19.06 -40.80
N GLU A 482 -31.51 -18.65 -41.15
CA GLU A 482 -31.01 -18.62 -42.54
C GLU A 482 -29.78 -19.51 -42.70
N LEU A 483 -29.81 -20.46 -43.62
CA LEU A 483 -28.61 -21.16 -44.07
C LEU A 483 -27.94 -20.34 -45.16
N LEU A 484 -26.72 -19.87 -44.87
CA LEU A 484 -25.98 -19.03 -45.79
C LEU A 484 -25.31 -19.88 -46.88
N HIS A 485 -25.22 -19.29 -48.07
CA HIS A 485 -24.61 -19.87 -49.26
C HIS A 485 -23.84 -18.77 -50.00
N ASN A 486 -22.77 -19.13 -50.73
CA ASN A 486 -21.92 -18.18 -51.46
C ASN A 486 -22.67 -17.44 -52.58
N ASP A 487 -23.65 -18.11 -53.18
CA ASP A 487 -24.67 -17.53 -54.07
C ASP A 487 -25.91 -17.07 -53.24
N PRO A 488 -26.21 -15.75 -53.20
CA PRO A 488 -27.32 -15.19 -52.41
C PRO A 488 -28.70 -15.75 -52.78
N ASP A 489 -28.93 -16.09 -54.05
CA ASP A 489 -30.24 -16.57 -54.53
C ASP A 489 -30.55 -18.01 -54.07
N ARG A 490 -29.56 -18.70 -53.51
CA ARG A 490 -29.69 -20.07 -52.99
C ARG A 490 -29.81 -20.14 -51.48
N GLN A 491 -29.82 -19.02 -50.76
CA GLN A 491 -29.95 -19.04 -49.31
C GLN A 491 -31.31 -19.63 -48.89
N VAL A 492 -31.31 -20.46 -47.85
CA VAL A 492 -32.54 -21.07 -47.32
C VAL A 492 -32.92 -20.34 -46.05
N LYS A 493 -34.05 -19.63 -46.08
CA LYS A 493 -34.55 -18.79 -44.99
C LYS A 493 -35.90 -19.31 -44.50
N PHE A 494 -36.04 -19.41 -43.19
CA PHE A 494 -37.32 -19.64 -42.53
C PHE A 494 -37.55 -18.59 -41.44
N GLN A 495 -38.78 -18.06 -41.39
CA GLN A 495 -39.20 -17.04 -40.45
C GLN A 495 -40.44 -17.53 -39.71
N SER A 496 -40.47 -17.35 -38.39
CA SER A 496 -41.62 -17.62 -37.54
C SER A 496 -41.79 -16.50 -36.52
N GLU A 497 -43.00 -16.40 -35.99
CA GLU A 497 -43.32 -15.62 -34.81
C GLU A 497 -44.00 -16.56 -33.82
N ASP A 498 -43.42 -16.70 -32.64
CA ASP A 498 -43.88 -17.65 -31.62
C ASP A 498 -43.80 -17.00 -30.23
N ASP A 499 -44.62 -17.51 -29.32
CA ASP A 499 -44.51 -17.20 -27.91
C ASP A 499 -43.53 -18.17 -27.24
N PHE A 500 -42.54 -17.61 -26.53
CA PHE A 500 -41.46 -18.36 -25.88
C PHE A 500 -41.51 -18.21 -24.37
N ARG A 501 -41.44 -19.34 -23.67
CA ARG A 501 -41.07 -19.40 -22.25
C ARG A 501 -39.60 -19.78 -22.09
N VAL A 502 -39.01 -19.40 -20.96
CA VAL A 502 -37.63 -19.79 -20.62
C VAL A 502 -37.55 -21.33 -20.55
N GLY A 503 -36.64 -21.92 -21.33
CA GLY A 503 -36.46 -23.36 -21.51
C GLY A 503 -37.30 -23.99 -22.64
N GLU A 504 -38.15 -23.21 -23.31
CA GLU A 504 -38.98 -23.72 -24.40
C GLU A 504 -38.26 -23.70 -25.75
N ILE A 505 -38.50 -24.74 -26.55
CA ILE A 505 -37.82 -24.97 -27.83
C ILE A 505 -38.85 -24.89 -28.97
N ARG A 506 -38.53 -24.11 -30.01
CA ARG A 506 -39.31 -23.98 -31.25
C ARG A 506 -38.41 -24.12 -32.46
N GLY A 507 -38.91 -24.61 -33.60
CA GLY A 507 -38.02 -24.81 -34.75
C GLY A 507 -38.60 -25.61 -35.90
N TYR A 508 -37.73 -25.93 -36.84
CA TYR A 508 -38.05 -26.58 -38.10
C TYR A 508 -37.46 -27.99 -38.13
N GLN A 509 -38.33 -28.99 -38.07
CA GLN A 509 -37.93 -30.40 -38.15
C GLN A 509 -37.40 -30.78 -39.55
N LYS A 510 -37.91 -30.14 -40.62
CA LYS A 510 -37.48 -30.36 -42.01
C LYS A 510 -36.91 -29.08 -42.61
N PHE A 511 -35.81 -28.58 -42.07
CA PHE A 511 -35.23 -27.29 -42.47
C PHE A 511 -34.61 -27.36 -43.88
N ILE A 512 -33.74 -28.33 -44.15
CA ILE A 512 -33.20 -28.58 -45.51
C ILE A 512 -32.81 -30.06 -45.68
N ARG A 513 -32.90 -30.59 -46.91
CA ARG A 513 -32.41 -31.96 -47.19
C ARG A 513 -30.89 -32.02 -47.06
N VAL A 514 -30.37 -33.01 -46.34
CA VAL A 514 -28.92 -33.19 -46.13
C VAL A 514 -28.17 -33.34 -47.47
N LYS A 515 -28.75 -34.06 -48.43
CA LYS A 515 -28.22 -34.19 -49.80
C LYS A 515 -27.99 -32.83 -50.48
N ARG A 516 -28.92 -31.89 -50.28
CA ARG A 516 -28.84 -30.52 -50.82
C ARG A 516 -27.67 -29.75 -50.21
N VAL A 517 -27.49 -29.87 -48.89
CA VAL A 517 -26.37 -29.24 -48.17
C VAL A 517 -25.01 -29.76 -48.68
N LEU A 518 -24.92 -31.07 -48.94
CA LEU A 518 -23.69 -31.73 -49.39
C LEU A 518 -23.33 -31.46 -50.85
N GLU A 519 -24.32 -31.38 -51.75
CA GLU A 519 -24.10 -31.34 -53.20
C GLU A 519 -24.20 -29.93 -53.80
N GLU A 520 -24.92 -29.00 -53.18
CA GLU A 520 -25.23 -27.68 -53.76
C GLU A 520 -24.37 -26.54 -53.21
N GLY A 521 -23.24 -26.80 -52.55
CA GLY A 521 -22.26 -25.77 -52.19
C GLY A 521 -22.48 -25.02 -50.87
N TYR A 522 -23.30 -25.55 -49.96
CA TYR A 522 -23.52 -24.95 -48.62
C TYR A 522 -22.41 -25.25 -47.60
N LEU A 523 -21.53 -26.22 -47.92
CA LEU A 523 -20.36 -26.54 -47.09
C LEU A 523 -19.18 -25.67 -47.49
N ASN A 524 -18.53 -25.12 -46.47
CA ASN A 524 -17.26 -24.45 -46.59
C ASN A 524 -16.13 -25.47 -46.84
N ASP A 525 -14.97 -24.97 -47.26
CA ASP A 525 -13.78 -25.79 -47.55
C ASP A 525 -13.32 -26.64 -46.35
N ASP A 526 -13.59 -26.18 -45.13
CA ASP A 526 -13.30 -26.86 -43.86
C ASP A 526 -14.39 -27.85 -43.40
N GLY A 527 -15.48 -28.00 -44.17
CA GLY A 527 -16.60 -28.88 -43.84
C GLY A 527 -17.60 -28.29 -42.83
N SER A 528 -17.56 -26.99 -42.58
CA SER A 528 -18.55 -26.26 -41.77
C SER A 528 -19.72 -25.70 -42.61
N ILE A 529 -20.82 -25.32 -41.93
CA ILE A 529 -21.89 -24.49 -42.51
C ILE A 529 -22.06 -23.21 -41.69
N TYR A 530 -22.59 -22.17 -42.32
CA TYR A 530 -22.97 -20.93 -41.65
C TYR A 530 -24.49 -20.81 -41.56
N ILE A 531 -25.01 -20.69 -40.34
CA ILE A 531 -26.42 -20.41 -40.08
C ILE A 531 -26.54 -19.05 -39.42
N ARG A 532 -27.31 -18.12 -39.98
CA ARG A 532 -27.65 -16.86 -39.35
C ARG A 532 -28.94 -17.02 -38.55
N LEU A 533 -28.87 -16.77 -37.24
CA LEU A 533 -30.05 -16.65 -36.39
C LEU A 533 -30.30 -15.17 -36.12
N SER A 534 -31.50 -14.71 -36.41
CA SER A 534 -31.94 -13.33 -36.16
C SER A 534 -33.18 -13.36 -35.26
N ILE A 535 -33.16 -12.65 -34.13
CA ILE A 535 -34.29 -12.65 -33.17
C ILE A 535 -34.62 -11.22 -32.77
N ARG A 536 -35.93 -10.93 -32.65
CA ARG A 536 -36.45 -9.71 -32.07
C ARG A 536 -37.79 -9.95 -31.34
N PRO A 537 -38.18 -9.09 -30.40
CA PRO A 537 -39.57 -9.00 -29.93
C PRO A 537 -40.52 -8.73 -31.10
N ALA A 538 -41.73 -9.30 -31.09
CA ALA A 538 -42.65 -9.26 -32.22
C ALA A 538 -43.05 -7.83 -32.65
N THR A 539 -43.06 -6.87 -31.71
CA THR A 539 -43.35 -5.45 -31.98
C THR A 539 -42.37 -4.53 -31.25
N LEU A 540 -42.25 -3.29 -31.73
CA LEU A 540 -41.42 -2.27 -31.08
C LEU A 540 -41.87 -1.96 -29.64
N ALA A 541 -43.18 -1.97 -29.39
CA ALA A 541 -43.73 -1.78 -28.05
C ALA A 541 -43.29 -2.88 -27.07
N LEU A 542 -43.34 -4.15 -27.52
CA LEU A 542 -42.84 -5.28 -26.74
C LEU A 542 -41.33 -5.19 -26.51
N ARG A 543 -40.57 -4.63 -27.46
CA ARG A 543 -39.12 -4.41 -27.27
C ARG A 543 -38.82 -3.44 -26.14
N CYS A 544 -39.50 -2.30 -26.08
CA CYS A 544 -39.31 -1.35 -24.99
C CYS A 544 -39.72 -1.97 -23.64
N GLN A 545 -40.88 -2.65 -23.61
CA GLN A 545 -41.36 -3.33 -22.42
C GLN A 545 -40.39 -4.41 -21.94
N TYR A 546 -39.93 -5.30 -22.81
CA TYR A 546 -39.00 -6.36 -22.43
C TYR A 546 -37.64 -5.80 -22.01
N GLN A 547 -37.22 -4.66 -22.55
CA GLN A 547 -35.98 -4.00 -22.14
C GLN A 547 -36.08 -3.44 -20.72
N GLU A 548 -37.21 -2.83 -20.35
CA GLU A 548 -37.48 -2.42 -18.97
C GLU A 548 -37.57 -3.64 -18.03
N GLU A 549 -38.35 -4.65 -18.40
CA GLU A 549 -38.50 -5.89 -17.61
C GLU A 549 -37.16 -6.62 -17.43
N TYR A 550 -36.32 -6.67 -18.46
CA TYR A 550 -35.00 -7.29 -18.37
C TYR A 550 -34.06 -6.50 -17.46
N GLN A 551 -34.11 -5.16 -17.46
CA GLN A 551 -33.32 -4.37 -16.52
C GLN A 551 -33.76 -4.64 -15.08
N THR A 552 -35.06 -4.65 -14.81
CA THR A 552 -35.60 -5.02 -13.49
C THR A 552 -35.17 -6.42 -13.08
N LEU A 553 -35.27 -7.41 -13.98
CA LEU A 553 -34.89 -8.80 -13.71
C LEU A 553 -33.38 -8.96 -13.53
N LYS A 554 -32.58 -8.15 -14.23
CA LYS A 554 -31.14 -8.07 -14.05
C LYS A 554 -30.78 -7.42 -12.73
N GLU A 555 -31.45 -6.34 -12.35
CA GLU A 555 -31.32 -5.69 -11.04
C GLU A 555 -31.70 -6.66 -9.92
N GLU A 556 -32.81 -7.39 -10.02
CA GLU A 556 -33.20 -8.41 -9.07
C GLU A 556 -32.19 -9.56 -8.98
N LYS A 557 -31.66 -10.04 -10.12
CA LYS A 557 -30.58 -11.04 -10.12
C LYS A 557 -29.31 -10.51 -9.49
N LEU A 558 -28.94 -9.26 -9.76
CA LEU A 558 -27.80 -8.58 -9.14
C LEU A 558 -28.04 -8.38 -7.64
N LEU A 559 -29.26 -8.02 -7.24
CA LEU A 559 -29.67 -7.86 -5.85
C LEU A 559 -29.66 -9.21 -5.15
N PHE A 560 -30.11 -10.29 -5.80
CA PHE A 560 -30.05 -11.65 -5.28
C PHE A 560 -28.60 -12.14 -5.17
N GLN A 561 -27.77 -11.92 -6.19
CA GLN A 561 -26.33 -12.23 -6.13
C GLN A 561 -25.64 -11.41 -5.05
N PHE A 562 -25.94 -10.13 -4.96
CA PHE A 562 -25.43 -9.23 -3.93
C PHE A 562 -25.89 -9.67 -2.55
N ASN A 563 -27.16 -10.01 -2.37
CA ASN A 563 -27.71 -10.50 -1.10
C ASN A 563 -27.17 -11.89 -0.75
N SER A 564 -26.91 -12.74 -1.74
CA SER A 564 -26.26 -14.04 -1.56
C SER A 564 -24.81 -13.87 -1.17
N GLN A 565 -24.06 -13.00 -1.87
CA GLN A 565 -22.69 -12.63 -1.50
C GLN A 565 -22.65 -11.93 -0.15
N LEU A 566 -23.59 -11.03 0.14
CA LEU A 566 -23.73 -10.36 1.43
C LEU A 566 -24.04 -11.38 2.50
N SER A 567 -24.93 -12.34 2.27
CA SER A 567 -25.22 -13.42 3.21
C SER A 567 -24.01 -14.33 3.41
N GLN A 568 -23.25 -14.62 2.35
CA GLN A 568 -22.02 -15.39 2.41
C GLN A 568 -20.92 -14.60 3.15
N HIS A 569 -20.83 -13.29 2.94
CA HIS A 569 -19.93 -12.38 3.64
C HIS A 569 -20.35 -12.19 5.08
N LEU A 570 -21.64 -12.09 5.40
CA LEU A 570 -22.19 -12.01 6.75
C LEU A 570 -21.98 -13.33 7.50
N THR A 571 -22.15 -14.45 6.82
CA THR A 571 -21.79 -15.78 7.34
C THR A 571 -20.30 -15.83 7.58
N LYS A 572 -19.46 -15.43 6.62
CA LYS A 572 -18.00 -15.34 6.78
C LYS A 572 -17.61 -14.35 7.86
N ILE A 573 -18.32 -13.25 8.07
CA ILE A 573 -18.11 -12.29 9.16
C ILE A 573 -18.52 -12.91 10.50
N ARG A 574 -19.58 -13.73 10.54
CA ARG A 574 -19.92 -14.52 11.74
C ARG A 574 -18.86 -15.56 12.03
N THR A 575 -18.41 -16.32 11.04
CA THR A 575 -17.31 -17.29 11.18
C THR A 575 -16.03 -16.58 11.56
N LEU A 576 -15.70 -15.45 10.93
CA LEU A 576 -14.56 -14.61 11.30
C LEU A 576 -14.75 -13.93 12.65
N ARG A 577 -15.97 -13.70 13.14
CA ARG A 577 -16.23 -13.21 14.50
C ARG A 577 -16.09 -14.32 15.51
N GLU A 578 -16.50 -15.55 15.20
CA GLU A 578 -16.28 -16.73 16.02
C GLU A 578 -14.79 -17.09 16.06
N GLU A 579 -14.12 -17.07 14.90
CA GLU A 579 -12.67 -17.18 14.75
C GLU A 579 -11.98 -16.00 15.43
N ASN A 580 -12.44 -14.75 15.29
CA ASN A 580 -11.89 -13.59 15.99
C ASN A 580 -12.18 -13.63 17.50
N SER A 581 -13.26 -14.23 17.98
CA SER A 581 -13.49 -14.47 19.41
C SER A 581 -12.55 -15.55 19.93
N SER A 582 -12.32 -16.60 19.14
CA SER A 582 -11.32 -17.64 19.42
C SER A 582 -9.88 -17.14 19.29
N LEU A 583 -9.61 -16.18 18.40
CA LEU A 583 -8.35 -15.50 18.26
C LEU A 583 -8.21 -14.39 19.30
N GLN A 584 -9.30 -13.77 19.77
CA GLN A 584 -9.29 -12.79 20.86
C GLN A 584 -8.97 -13.49 22.18
N SER A 585 -9.46 -14.72 22.42
CA SER A 585 -9.01 -15.53 23.56
C SER A 585 -7.54 -15.95 23.43
N ILE A 586 -6.98 -15.97 22.21
CA ILE A 586 -5.55 -16.23 21.94
C ILE A 586 -4.71 -14.93 21.88
N ALA A 587 -5.32 -13.76 21.63
CA ALA A 587 -4.65 -12.48 21.34
C ALA A 587 -4.75 -11.46 22.49
N TYR A 588 -5.71 -11.63 23.39
CA TYR A 588 -5.87 -10.83 24.61
C TYR A 588 -5.78 -11.71 25.85
N PRO A 589 -5.05 -11.30 26.89
CA PRO A 589 -5.05 -12.01 28.17
C PRO A 589 -6.45 -12.05 28.78
N GLU A 590 -6.77 -13.08 29.55
CA GLU A 590 -8.03 -13.10 30.33
C GLU A 590 -8.01 -12.01 31.42
N TYR A 591 -9.17 -11.46 31.72
CA TYR A 591 -9.33 -10.50 32.81
C TYR A 591 -9.17 -11.21 34.16
N ASN A 592 -8.22 -10.76 34.97
CA ASN A 592 -8.18 -11.16 36.37
C ASN A 592 -9.16 -10.29 37.15
N SER A 593 -10.26 -10.89 37.61
CA SER A 593 -11.39 -10.17 38.21
C SER A 593 -11.36 -10.31 39.72
N ASN A 594 -11.35 -9.17 40.43
CA ASN A 594 -11.38 -9.11 41.88
C ASN A 594 -12.71 -8.51 42.35
N ILE A 595 -13.28 -9.09 43.41
CA ILE A 595 -14.51 -8.57 44.02
C ILE A 595 -14.13 -7.86 45.32
N PHE A 596 -14.50 -6.58 45.40
CA PHE A 596 -14.36 -5.77 46.60
C PHE A 596 -15.74 -5.53 47.22
N VAL A 597 -15.88 -5.85 48.51
CA VAL A 597 -17.11 -5.63 49.27
C VAL A 597 -16.91 -4.46 50.21
N MET A 598 -17.61 -3.38 49.94
CA MET A 598 -17.63 -2.21 50.82
C MET A 598 -18.74 -2.40 51.85
N ARG A 599 -18.39 -2.54 53.12
CA ARG A 599 -19.35 -2.70 54.23
C ARG A 599 -19.56 -1.37 54.96
N ASN A 600 -20.70 -1.24 55.64
CA ASN A 600 -21.08 -0.04 56.41
C ASN A 600 -21.19 1.22 55.53
N PHE A 601 -21.75 1.09 54.34
CA PHE A 601 -21.88 2.19 53.37
C PHE A 601 -22.53 3.44 53.99
N GLY A 602 -23.60 3.28 54.77
CA GLY A 602 -24.30 4.39 55.41
C GLY A 602 -23.42 5.16 56.41
N SER A 603 -22.62 4.45 57.20
CA SER A 603 -21.69 5.03 58.17
C SER A 603 -20.52 5.75 57.50
N LEU A 604 -19.91 5.13 56.49
CA LEU A 604 -18.79 5.73 55.74
C LEU A 604 -19.22 7.02 55.02
N ARG A 605 -20.46 7.07 54.54
CA ARG A 605 -21.02 8.26 53.92
C ARG A 605 -21.22 9.40 54.92
N GLN A 606 -21.73 9.10 56.12
CA GLN A 606 -21.94 10.12 57.17
C GLN A 606 -20.63 10.73 57.68
N ASN A 607 -19.56 9.93 57.75
CA ASN A 607 -18.24 10.38 58.23
C ASN A 607 -17.35 10.95 57.10
N ASN A 608 -17.83 10.90 55.84
CA ASN A 608 -17.09 11.30 54.64
C ASN A 608 -15.73 10.60 54.51
N GLU A 609 -15.69 9.30 54.85
CA GLU A 609 -14.47 8.47 54.82
C GLU A 609 -14.36 7.69 53.51
N ASP A 610 -13.17 7.67 52.91
CA ASP A 610 -12.86 6.79 51.80
C ASP A 610 -12.46 5.40 52.27
N ILE A 611 -12.65 4.42 51.40
CA ILE A 611 -12.30 3.03 51.68
C ILE A 611 -11.54 2.41 50.52
N CYS A 612 -10.51 1.65 50.86
CA CYS A 612 -9.66 0.95 49.92
C CYS A 612 -9.98 -0.55 49.92
N SER A 613 -9.85 -1.18 48.76
CA SER A 613 -9.78 -2.64 48.67
C SER A 613 -8.48 -3.17 49.26
N ASP A 614 -8.49 -4.48 49.58
CA ASP A 614 -7.25 -5.23 49.78
C ASP A 614 -6.37 -5.19 48.51
N ASN A 615 -5.09 -5.53 48.68
CA ASN A 615 -4.17 -5.66 47.55
C ASN A 615 -4.59 -6.82 46.65
N SER A 616 -4.86 -6.51 45.39
CA SER A 616 -5.16 -7.51 44.37
C SER A 616 -4.02 -7.61 43.37
N TYR A 617 -3.62 -8.81 43.02
CA TYR A 617 -2.52 -9.04 42.09
C TYR A 617 -3.05 -9.54 40.75
N ASP A 618 -2.55 -8.96 39.65
CA ASP A 618 -2.85 -9.44 38.31
C ASP A 618 -1.97 -10.65 37.92
N ASP A 619 -2.18 -11.17 36.71
CA ASP A 619 -1.47 -12.32 36.16
C ASP A 619 0.02 -12.04 35.81
N LEU A 620 0.44 -10.78 35.88
CA LEU A 620 1.83 -10.35 35.79
C LEU A 620 2.46 -10.11 37.17
N GLY A 621 1.68 -10.22 38.24
CA GLY A 621 2.12 -9.96 39.62
C GLY A 621 2.09 -8.47 40.00
N CYS A 622 1.46 -7.61 39.21
CA CYS A 622 1.29 -6.19 39.56
C CYS A 622 0.20 -6.05 40.64
N CYS A 623 0.45 -5.20 41.62
CA CYS A 623 -0.39 -4.95 42.77
C CYS A 623 -1.31 -3.74 42.53
N TRP A 624 -2.61 -3.98 42.60
CA TRP A 624 -3.66 -3.01 42.31
C TRP A 624 -4.56 -2.80 43.52
N ARG A 625 -5.12 -1.60 43.60
CA ARG A 625 -6.07 -1.22 44.65
C ARG A 625 -7.19 -0.35 44.10
N LEU A 626 -8.42 -0.69 44.48
CA LEU A 626 -9.61 0.13 44.23
C LEU A 626 -9.84 1.04 45.44
N ILE A 627 -10.17 2.30 45.19
CA ILE A 627 -10.47 3.31 46.21
C ILE A 627 -11.85 3.85 45.92
N VAL A 628 -12.74 3.80 46.89
CA VAL A 628 -14.12 4.24 46.77
C VAL A 628 -14.37 5.38 47.75
N PHE A 629 -14.99 6.45 47.25
CA PHE A 629 -15.45 7.59 48.04
C PHE A 629 -16.98 7.53 48.09
N PRO A 630 -17.58 7.01 49.18
CA PRO A 630 -19.01 6.78 49.35
C PRO A 630 -19.89 8.02 49.21
N ASN A 631 -19.34 9.19 49.53
CA ASN A 631 -20.02 10.48 49.43
C ASN A 631 -19.41 11.40 48.35
N GLY A 632 -18.63 10.82 47.43
CA GLY A 632 -18.00 11.53 46.33
C GLY A 632 -16.70 12.23 46.68
N ASP A 633 -15.90 12.49 45.65
CA ASP A 633 -14.64 13.21 45.71
C ASP A 633 -14.65 14.37 44.70
N LYS A 634 -14.03 15.50 45.06
CA LYS A 634 -13.94 16.73 44.26
C LYS A 634 -15.31 17.19 43.72
N GLU A 635 -15.48 17.19 42.39
CA GLU A 635 -16.68 17.68 41.68
C GLU A 635 -17.92 16.77 41.82
N GLY A 636 -17.76 15.58 42.41
CA GLY A 636 -18.85 14.62 42.63
C GLY A 636 -19.39 14.60 44.06
N GLN A 637 -18.86 15.43 44.96
CA GLN A 637 -19.18 15.41 46.37
C GLN A 637 -20.70 15.59 46.62
N ASP A 638 -21.23 14.84 47.59
CA ASP A 638 -22.64 14.80 48.04
C ASP A 638 -23.69 14.25 47.04
N GLU A 639 -23.37 14.24 45.74
CA GLU A 639 -24.29 13.78 44.68
C GLU A 639 -23.88 12.46 44.03
N TRP A 640 -22.58 12.13 43.99
CA TRP A 640 -22.04 10.99 43.26
C TRP A 640 -21.16 10.12 44.16
N LEU A 641 -21.19 8.82 43.91
CA LEU A 641 -20.16 7.89 44.31
C LEU A 641 -18.94 8.10 43.39
N SER A 642 -17.73 8.21 43.95
CA SER A 642 -16.50 8.28 43.16
C SER A 642 -15.64 7.04 43.36
N VAL A 643 -14.97 6.59 42.29
CA VAL A 643 -14.18 5.36 42.29
C VAL A 643 -12.88 5.56 41.55
N TYR A 644 -11.77 5.12 42.14
CA TYR A 644 -10.43 5.21 41.57
C TYR A 644 -9.69 3.87 41.62
N LEU A 645 -8.92 3.59 40.59
CA LEU A 645 -7.93 2.53 40.51
C LEU A 645 -6.52 3.09 40.71
N ARG A 646 -5.68 2.32 41.37
CA ARG A 646 -4.29 2.68 41.63
C ARG A 646 -3.37 1.47 41.45
N LEU A 647 -2.31 1.65 40.68
CA LEU A 647 -1.20 0.71 40.60
C LEU A 647 -0.24 0.99 41.77
N LEU A 648 -0.07 0.05 42.68
CA LEU A 648 0.81 0.21 43.85
C LEU A 648 2.25 -0.22 43.54
N GLU A 649 2.40 -1.40 42.94
CA GLU A 649 3.69 -2.00 42.58
C GLU A 649 3.52 -2.80 41.29
N GLY A 650 4.48 -2.78 40.38
CA GLY A 650 4.36 -3.48 39.09
C GLY A 650 4.98 -2.70 37.95
N ILE A 651 4.46 -2.88 36.73
CA ILE A 651 5.02 -2.30 35.52
C ILE A 651 4.19 -1.08 35.11
N PRO A 652 4.78 0.12 35.02
CA PRO A 652 4.10 1.26 34.41
C PRO A 652 3.81 0.97 32.95
N GLY A 653 2.59 1.22 32.50
CA GLY A 653 2.22 0.89 31.14
C GLY A 653 0.73 1.00 30.87
N SER A 654 0.36 0.65 29.64
CA SER A 654 -1.03 0.61 29.21
C SER A 654 -1.69 -0.68 29.69
N TYR A 655 -2.85 -0.55 30.33
CA TYR A 655 -3.71 -1.64 30.80
C TYR A 655 -5.15 -1.40 30.37
N GLU A 656 -5.83 -2.48 30.02
CA GLU A 656 -7.29 -2.49 29.92
C GLU A 656 -7.88 -2.75 31.31
N TYR A 657 -8.85 -1.94 31.70
CA TYR A 657 -9.55 -2.06 32.98
C TYR A 657 -11.06 -2.15 32.75
N CYS A 658 -11.73 -2.81 33.69
CA CYS A 658 -13.18 -2.83 33.81
C CYS A 658 -13.55 -2.72 35.29
N VAL A 659 -14.31 -1.70 35.68
CA VAL A 659 -14.82 -1.50 37.05
C VAL A 659 -16.34 -1.51 37.02
N GLU A 660 -16.93 -2.40 37.80
CA GLU A 660 -18.36 -2.65 37.88
C GLU A 660 -18.85 -2.43 39.31
N LEU A 661 -19.95 -1.68 39.46
CA LEU A 661 -20.78 -1.69 40.67
C LEU A 661 -21.93 -2.66 40.43
N LEU A 662 -21.88 -3.80 41.13
CA LEU A 662 -22.79 -4.92 40.93
C LEU A 662 -24.17 -4.61 41.50
N HIS A 663 -25.18 -4.99 40.74
CA HIS A 663 -26.59 -4.91 41.10
C HIS A 663 -27.22 -6.30 41.14
N ASN A 664 -28.29 -6.50 41.91
CA ASN A 664 -29.02 -7.77 42.00
C ASN A 664 -29.61 -8.24 40.65
N ASP A 665 -29.93 -7.29 39.77
CA ASP A 665 -30.26 -7.49 38.35
C ASP A 665 -29.03 -7.15 37.49
N PRO A 666 -28.41 -8.13 36.79
CA PRO A 666 -27.21 -7.94 35.99
C PRO A 666 -27.31 -6.83 34.94
N ILE A 667 -28.51 -6.58 34.37
CA ILE A 667 -28.73 -5.59 33.31
C ILE A 667 -28.53 -4.16 33.83
N LYS A 668 -28.68 -3.96 35.14
CA LYS A 668 -28.57 -2.65 35.81
C LYS A 668 -27.19 -2.38 36.41
N THR A 669 -26.24 -3.30 36.26
CA THR A 669 -24.85 -3.13 36.73
C THR A 669 -24.24 -1.88 36.08
N VAL A 670 -23.66 -1.00 36.90
CA VAL A 670 -22.94 0.18 36.38
C VAL A 670 -21.53 -0.26 36.04
N LYS A 671 -21.10 -0.06 34.80
CA LYS A 671 -19.82 -0.53 34.28
C LYS A 671 -19.04 0.61 33.63
N MET A 672 -17.77 0.74 33.99
CA MET A 672 -16.79 1.61 33.33
C MET A 672 -15.63 0.75 32.83
N GLU A 673 -15.40 0.75 31.52
CA GLU A 673 -14.31 0.01 30.90
C GLU A 673 -13.55 0.85 29.87
N GLY A 674 -12.27 0.54 29.70
CA GLY A 674 -11.41 1.26 28.76
C GLY A 674 -9.95 0.86 28.88
N THR A 675 -9.10 1.61 28.18
CA THR A 675 -7.65 1.44 28.22
C THR A 675 -7.01 2.70 28.78
N GLN A 676 -6.13 2.56 29.76
CA GLN A 676 -5.43 3.68 30.37
C GLN A 676 -3.97 3.33 30.63
N THR A 677 -3.10 4.34 30.54
CA THR A 677 -1.70 4.21 30.99
C THR A 677 -1.63 4.54 32.47
N PHE A 678 -1.08 3.62 33.25
CA PHE A 678 -0.92 3.76 34.70
C PHE A 678 0.55 3.93 35.04
N GLU A 679 0.84 4.97 35.82
CA GLU A 679 2.11 5.11 36.52
C GLU A 679 2.00 4.56 37.95
N ILE A 680 3.13 4.13 38.51
CA ILE A 680 3.18 3.62 39.88
C ILE A 680 2.76 4.74 40.85
N GLN A 681 1.85 4.41 41.75
CA GLN A 681 1.24 5.29 42.76
C GLN A 681 0.26 6.35 42.23
N GLU A 682 0.03 6.46 40.92
CA GLU A 682 -0.94 7.39 40.34
C GLU A 682 -2.38 6.86 40.47
N ARG A 683 -3.33 7.76 40.76
CA ARG A 683 -4.77 7.43 40.87
C ARG A 683 -5.48 7.79 39.57
N PHE A 684 -6.17 6.83 38.98
CA PHE A 684 -7.03 7.04 37.81
C PHE A 684 -8.45 6.61 38.13
N GLY A 685 -9.45 7.42 37.81
CA GLY A 685 -10.84 7.09 38.13
C GLY A 685 -11.81 8.21 37.86
N TRP A 686 -13.02 8.04 38.38
CA TRP A 686 -14.17 8.88 38.08
C TRP A 686 -14.69 9.55 39.34
N THR A 687 -14.70 10.88 39.33
CA THR A 687 -15.39 11.70 40.33
C THR A 687 -16.91 11.50 40.27
N LYS A 688 -17.46 11.19 39.09
CA LYS A 688 -18.90 10.96 38.85
C LYS A 688 -19.15 9.53 38.35
N PHE A 689 -18.97 8.53 39.23
CA PHE A 689 -19.08 7.11 38.85
C PHE A 689 -20.54 6.64 38.81
N ALA A 690 -21.29 6.81 39.90
CA ALA A 690 -22.72 6.48 39.97
C ALA A 690 -23.45 7.49 40.87
N ARG A 691 -24.66 7.91 40.49
CA ARG A 691 -25.43 8.87 41.32
C ARG A 691 -25.90 8.23 42.61
N LEU A 692 -25.77 8.95 43.73
CA LEU A 692 -26.12 8.42 45.05
C LEU A 692 -27.62 8.17 45.22
N ASP A 693 -28.48 8.98 44.61
CA ASP A 693 -29.93 8.77 44.61
C ASP A 693 -30.32 7.45 43.95
N MET A 694 -29.68 7.11 42.83
CA MET A 694 -29.86 5.84 42.13
C MET A 694 -29.35 4.67 42.98
N VAL A 695 -28.15 4.78 43.54
CA VAL A 695 -27.53 3.72 44.36
C VAL A 695 -28.36 3.43 45.60
N CYS A 696 -28.90 4.45 46.27
CA CYS A 696 -29.74 4.29 47.46
C CYS A 696 -31.18 3.82 47.17
N ALA A 697 -31.74 4.12 46.00
CA ALA A 697 -33.13 3.77 45.67
C ALA A 697 -33.29 2.45 44.90
N SER A 698 -32.21 1.92 44.32
CA SER A 698 -32.30 0.91 43.25
C SER A 698 -31.47 -0.34 43.55
N GLY A 699 -31.71 -1.06 44.64
CA GLY A 699 -31.25 -2.46 44.81
C GLY A 699 -29.73 -2.74 44.69
N PHE A 700 -28.88 -1.71 44.70
CA PHE A 700 -27.41 -1.83 44.67
C PHE A 700 -26.85 -2.12 46.06
N ILE A 701 -27.52 -1.63 47.11
CA ILE A 701 -27.15 -1.87 48.49
C ILE A 701 -27.76 -3.20 48.92
N ASN A 702 -26.94 -4.08 49.46
CA ASN A 702 -27.44 -5.24 50.17
C ASN A 702 -27.96 -4.79 51.54
N GLU A 703 -29.28 -4.76 51.69
CA GLU A 703 -29.98 -4.25 52.87
C GLU A 703 -29.70 -5.05 54.16
N GLU A 704 -29.35 -6.35 54.06
CA GLU A 704 -29.02 -7.18 55.23
C GLU A 704 -27.65 -6.87 55.83
N HIS A 705 -26.74 -6.29 55.03
CA HIS A 705 -25.33 -6.11 55.40
C HIS A 705 -24.78 -4.69 55.17
N ASP A 706 -25.63 -3.74 54.77
CA ASP A 706 -25.28 -2.36 54.41
C ASP A 706 -24.00 -2.30 53.54
N SER A 707 -24.04 -3.01 52.40
CA SER A 707 -22.84 -3.22 51.58
C SER A 707 -23.05 -3.03 50.08
N LEU A 708 -22.01 -2.53 49.41
CA LEU A 708 -21.89 -2.48 47.95
C LEU A 708 -20.84 -3.47 47.47
N TYR A 709 -21.09 -4.07 46.31
CA TYR A 709 -20.19 -5.02 45.68
C TYR A 709 -19.60 -4.39 44.42
N PHE A 710 -18.28 -4.26 44.40
CA PHE A 710 -17.54 -3.85 43.22
C PHE A 710 -16.83 -5.06 42.63
N ARG A 711 -16.81 -5.16 41.31
CA ARG A 711 -15.87 -6.02 40.60
C ARG A 711 -14.93 -5.14 39.80
N PHE A 712 -13.64 -5.33 39.96
CA PHE A 712 -12.67 -4.67 39.09
C PHE A 712 -11.74 -5.70 38.48
N SER A 713 -11.44 -5.50 37.20
CA SER A 713 -10.67 -6.43 36.40
C SER A 713 -9.66 -5.69 35.57
N LEU A 714 -8.42 -6.18 35.54
CA LEU A 714 -7.30 -5.57 34.83
C LEU A 714 -6.57 -6.60 33.97
N ARG A 715 -6.06 -6.16 32.82
CA ARG A 715 -5.18 -6.96 31.96
C ARG A 715 -4.30 -6.10 31.06
N PRO A 716 -3.18 -6.65 30.52
CA PRO A 716 -2.48 -6.04 29.41
C PRO A 716 -3.35 -5.95 28.14
N PRO A 717 -3.15 -4.95 27.27
CA PRO A 717 -4.02 -4.70 26.12
C PRO A 717 -3.89 -5.75 25.01
N ASN A 718 -2.88 -6.63 25.03
CA ASN A 718 -2.76 -7.81 24.16
C ASN A 718 -1.61 -8.72 24.64
N TYR A 719 -1.50 -9.94 24.08
CA TYR A 719 -0.41 -10.87 24.42
C TYR A 719 0.99 -10.35 24.04
N LYS A 720 1.10 -9.45 23.03
CA LYS A 720 2.38 -8.83 22.70
C LYS A 720 2.86 -7.91 23.83
N ALA A 721 1.99 -7.02 24.31
CA ALA A 721 2.25 -6.18 25.48
C ALA A 721 2.52 -7.04 26.73
N LYS A 722 1.75 -8.11 26.95
CA LYS A 722 2.00 -9.08 28.02
C LYS A 722 3.40 -9.70 27.92
N CYS A 723 3.83 -10.13 26.73
CA CYS A 723 5.17 -10.66 26.49
C CYS A 723 6.27 -9.61 26.68
N GLU A 724 6.06 -8.37 26.24
CA GLU A 724 6.98 -7.25 26.44
C GLU A 724 7.13 -6.92 27.92
N TYR A 725 6.03 -6.85 28.66
CA TYR A 725 6.00 -6.65 30.11
C TYR A 725 6.70 -7.80 30.85
N GLN A 726 6.47 -9.05 30.46
CA GLN A 726 7.21 -10.21 30.99
C GLN A 726 8.71 -10.16 30.64
N GLN A 727 9.08 -9.64 29.48
CA GLN A 727 10.49 -9.43 29.13
C GLN A 727 11.12 -8.35 29.99
N LEU A 728 10.43 -7.24 30.26
CA LEU A 728 10.89 -6.20 31.16
C LEU A 728 11.12 -6.75 32.57
N LEU A 729 10.16 -7.52 33.11
CA LEU A 729 10.34 -8.22 34.39
C LEU A 729 11.55 -9.17 34.39
N LYS A 730 11.78 -9.91 33.29
CA LYS A 730 12.96 -10.77 33.16
C LYS A 730 14.26 -9.97 33.09
N VAL A 731 14.26 -8.81 32.44
CA VAL A 731 15.42 -7.93 32.35
C VAL A 731 15.72 -7.30 33.70
N ASP A 732 14.71 -6.82 34.43
CA ASP A 732 14.86 -6.27 35.77
C ASP A 732 15.30 -7.34 36.77
N ALA A 733 14.69 -8.54 36.74
CA ALA A 733 15.15 -9.66 37.54
C ALA A 733 16.58 -10.09 37.18
N LYS A 734 16.96 -10.02 35.90
CA LYS A 734 18.34 -10.30 35.45
C LYS A 734 19.30 -9.19 35.92
N ARG A 735 18.87 -7.93 35.92
CA ARG A 735 19.65 -6.79 36.42
C ARG A 735 19.85 -6.86 37.93
N GLU A 736 18.83 -7.21 38.69
CA GLU A 736 18.94 -7.50 40.12
C GLU A 736 19.84 -8.71 40.38
N ASN A 737 19.70 -9.78 39.60
CA ASN A 737 20.60 -10.95 39.67
C ASN A 737 22.05 -10.57 39.32
N GLU A 738 22.27 -9.67 38.36
CA GLU A 738 23.60 -9.14 38.04
C GLU A 738 24.14 -8.19 39.10
N MET A 739 23.30 -7.40 39.76
CA MET A 739 23.69 -6.60 40.93
C MET A 739 24.09 -7.51 42.10
N LEU A 740 23.28 -8.53 42.40
CA LEU A 740 23.60 -9.57 43.37
C LEU A 740 24.91 -10.30 43.01
N LYS A 741 25.13 -10.62 41.73
CA LYS A 741 26.41 -11.20 41.25
C LYS A 741 27.58 -10.24 41.44
N ARG A 742 27.40 -8.94 41.23
CA ARG A 742 28.45 -7.92 41.47
C ARG A 742 28.78 -7.77 42.95
N GLU A 743 27.80 -7.94 43.84
CA GLU A 743 28.03 -8.02 45.29
C GLU A 743 28.74 -9.31 45.72
N LEU A 744 28.62 -10.38 44.94
CA LEU A 744 29.20 -11.70 45.21
C LEU A 744 30.60 -11.94 44.60
N ILE A 745 31.13 -11.01 43.77
CA ILE A 745 32.47 -11.09 43.17
C ILE A 745 33.44 -10.17 43.94
N PRO A 746 34.50 -10.71 44.58
CA PRO A 746 35.49 -9.89 45.27
C PRO A 746 36.16 -8.85 44.37
N ALA A 747 36.28 -7.61 44.85
CA ALA A 747 37.01 -6.56 44.15
C ALA A 747 38.52 -6.83 44.11
N TYR A 748 39.18 -6.37 43.06
CA TYR A 748 40.64 -6.44 42.92
C TYR A 748 41.35 -5.45 43.84
N SER A 749 42.24 -5.95 44.70
CA SER A 749 43.25 -5.12 45.33
C SER A 749 44.36 -4.84 44.30
N THR A 750 44.69 -3.57 44.07
CA THR A 750 45.58 -3.16 42.97
C THR A 750 46.66 -2.20 43.47
N ILE A 751 47.90 -2.40 43.03
CA ILE A 751 49.01 -1.46 43.20
C ILE A 751 49.68 -1.19 41.85
N THR A 752 50.21 0.02 41.68
CA THR A 752 51.10 0.35 40.56
C THR A 752 52.51 0.60 41.11
N TYR A 753 53.52 -0.03 40.53
CA TYR A 753 54.91 0.04 40.92
C TYR A 753 55.76 0.59 39.76
N THR A 754 56.57 1.59 40.04
CA THR A 754 57.50 2.19 39.07
C THR A 754 58.91 1.70 39.34
N LEU A 755 59.45 0.89 38.44
CA LEU A 755 60.85 0.49 38.43
C LEU A 755 61.68 1.63 37.82
N ARG A 756 62.67 2.14 38.57
CA ARG A 756 63.54 3.25 38.14
C ARG A 756 64.95 2.77 37.83
N ASN A 757 65.67 3.51 36.98
CA ASN A 757 67.04 3.21 36.55
C ASN A 757 67.15 1.83 35.89
N PHE A 758 66.19 1.51 35.01
CA PHE A 758 66.08 0.20 34.37
C PHE A 758 67.38 -0.18 33.64
N SER A 759 67.99 0.74 32.89
CA SER A 759 69.20 0.50 32.11
C SER A 759 70.42 0.18 33.00
N GLU A 760 70.55 0.82 34.17
CA GLU A 760 71.60 0.49 35.16
C GLU A 760 71.35 -0.88 35.77
N MET A 761 70.08 -1.21 36.04
CA MET A 761 69.69 -2.50 36.60
C MET A 761 69.87 -3.66 35.64
N GLN A 762 69.78 -3.43 34.32
CA GLN A 762 70.11 -4.45 33.32
C GLN A 762 71.59 -4.87 33.37
N GLN A 763 72.47 -3.97 33.82
CA GLN A 763 73.91 -4.27 33.94
C GLN A 763 74.24 -5.02 35.23
N LYS A 764 73.36 -4.99 36.24
CA LYS A 764 73.55 -5.68 37.53
C LYS A 764 72.89 -7.06 37.50
N GLU A 765 73.59 -8.08 38.00
CA GLU A 765 73.00 -9.41 38.17
C GLU A 765 72.17 -9.47 39.47
N GLY A 766 70.93 -9.01 39.40
CA GLY A 766 70.03 -9.00 40.55
C GLY A 766 68.56 -8.82 40.17
N PHE A 767 67.68 -9.02 41.14
CA PHE A 767 66.25 -8.71 41.04
C PHE A 767 65.88 -7.58 41.98
N VAL A 768 64.73 -6.96 41.72
CA VAL A 768 64.10 -6.02 42.65
C VAL A 768 62.69 -6.46 42.97
N TYR A 769 62.30 -6.25 44.23
CA TYR A 769 60.93 -6.40 44.68
C TYR A 769 60.14 -5.14 44.37
N SER A 770 58.92 -5.30 43.88
CA SER A 770 57.94 -4.23 43.93
C SER A 770 57.60 -3.86 45.37
N ASP A 771 56.97 -2.70 45.52
CA ASP A 771 56.26 -2.36 46.74
C ASP A 771 55.22 -3.45 47.08
N PRO A 772 55.01 -3.74 48.38
CA PRO A 772 54.04 -4.74 48.81
C PRO A 772 52.62 -4.30 48.49
N LEU A 773 51.89 -5.15 47.76
CA LEU A 773 50.43 -5.10 47.69
C LEU A 773 49.87 -5.90 48.86
N VAL A 774 49.27 -5.22 49.83
CA VAL A 774 48.45 -5.87 50.84
C VAL A 774 47.03 -5.91 50.31
N ASP A 775 46.50 -7.11 50.07
CA ASP A 775 45.12 -7.27 49.63
C ASP A 775 44.13 -7.07 50.79
N ASP A 776 42.84 -7.07 50.47
CA ASP A 776 41.77 -6.86 51.45
C ASP A 776 41.60 -8.01 52.46
N LEU A 777 42.29 -9.13 52.27
CA LEU A 777 42.42 -10.22 53.24
C LEU A 777 43.64 -10.04 54.16
N GLY A 778 44.49 -9.06 53.90
CA GLY A 778 45.75 -8.83 54.59
C GLY A 778 46.92 -9.67 54.06
N PHE A 779 46.78 -10.32 52.89
CA PHE A 779 47.86 -11.09 52.29
C PHE A 779 48.80 -10.14 51.56
N THR A 780 50.09 -10.37 51.69
CA THR A 780 51.12 -9.54 51.08
C THR A 780 51.64 -10.19 49.81
N TRP A 781 51.52 -9.48 48.70
CA TRP A 781 51.98 -9.87 47.37
C TRP A 781 53.06 -8.93 46.88
N ARG A 782 54.04 -9.47 46.15
CA ARG A 782 55.07 -8.66 45.48
C ARG A 782 55.39 -9.21 44.11
N LEU A 783 55.77 -8.32 43.21
CA LEU A 783 56.47 -8.68 41.99
C LEU A 783 57.96 -8.79 42.27
N LEU A 784 58.61 -9.75 41.61
CA LEU A 784 60.03 -10.00 41.59
C LEU A 784 60.50 -9.80 40.15
N ILE A 785 61.20 -8.70 39.90
CA ILE A 785 61.53 -8.26 38.55
C ILE A 785 63.03 -8.39 38.32
N TYR A 786 63.40 -9.14 37.29
CA TYR A 786 64.79 -9.28 36.82
C TYR A 786 64.96 -8.47 35.55
N ALA A 787 65.58 -7.29 35.66
CA ALA A 787 65.74 -6.35 34.55
C ALA A 787 66.50 -6.96 33.37
N ASN A 788 67.49 -7.83 33.63
CA ASN A 788 68.26 -8.54 32.62
C ASN A 788 67.83 -10.01 32.41
N GLY A 789 66.65 -10.37 32.91
CA GLY A 789 66.09 -11.71 32.79
C GLY A 789 66.65 -12.75 33.78
N HIS A 790 65.91 -13.84 33.91
CA HIS A 790 66.19 -14.96 34.81
C HIS A 790 66.02 -16.29 34.06
N ASN A 791 66.89 -17.26 34.34
CA ASN A 791 66.94 -18.56 33.65
C ASN A 791 66.93 -18.42 32.11
N GLU A 792 65.93 -19.00 31.44
CA GLU A 792 65.78 -19.02 29.98
C GLU A 792 65.57 -17.64 29.33
N GLY A 793 65.28 -16.60 30.12
CA GLY A 793 65.14 -15.23 29.63
C GLY A 793 66.39 -14.35 29.79
N ARG A 794 67.45 -14.86 30.44
CA ARG A 794 68.63 -14.07 30.82
C ARG A 794 69.34 -13.46 29.60
N GLY A 795 69.66 -12.17 29.69
CA GLY A 795 70.36 -11.39 28.65
C GLY A 795 69.44 -10.77 27.60
N CYS A 796 68.27 -11.37 27.32
CA CYS A 796 67.43 -10.96 26.19
C CYS A 796 66.01 -10.51 26.59
N HIS A 797 65.51 -10.93 27.76
CA HIS A 797 64.14 -10.66 28.21
C HIS A 797 64.10 -10.07 29.61
N LEU A 798 63.09 -9.25 29.86
CA LEU A 798 62.65 -8.90 31.20
C LEU A 798 61.89 -10.10 31.78
N SER A 799 62.23 -10.53 32.99
CA SER A 799 61.47 -11.58 33.69
C SER A 799 60.71 -11.00 34.87
N VAL A 800 59.46 -11.43 35.04
CA VAL A 800 58.58 -10.97 36.11
C VAL A 800 57.94 -12.16 36.78
N PHE A 801 58.13 -12.27 38.10
CA PHE A 801 57.49 -13.29 38.92
C PHE A 801 56.62 -12.66 39.99
N LEU A 802 55.50 -13.31 40.30
CA LEU A 802 54.61 -13.01 41.39
C LEU A 802 54.89 -13.96 42.56
N ILE A 803 54.89 -13.42 43.78
CA ILE A 803 55.11 -14.20 44.99
C ILE A 803 54.13 -13.77 46.08
N LEU A 804 53.50 -14.78 46.70
CA LEU A 804 52.73 -14.63 47.93
C LEU A 804 53.68 -14.65 49.11
N PHE A 805 53.93 -13.48 49.72
CA PHE A 805 54.88 -13.31 50.82
C PHE A 805 54.29 -13.74 52.16
N GLU A 806 53.08 -13.26 52.45
CA GLU A 806 52.35 -13.52 53.70
C GLU A 806 50.89 -13.77 53.37
N GLY A 807 50.28 -14.77 54.03
CA GLY A 807 48.93 -15.22 53.71
C GLY A 807 48.73 -16.70 54.01
N VAL A 808 47.78 -17.34 53.34
CA VAL A 808 47.50 -18.78 53.44
C VAL A 808 48.12 -19.50 52.23
N THR A 809 48.81 -20.62 52.47
CA THR A 809 49.42 -21.42 51.39
C THR A 809 48.37 -22.30 50.71
N GLY A 810 48.48 -22.49 49.41
CA GLY A 810 47.50 -23.26 48.64
C GLY A 810 46.23 -22.46 48.31
N SER A 811 46.25 -21.14 48.49
CA SER A 811 45.12 -20.27 48.17
C SER A 811 45.05 -20.00 46.67
N ARG A 812 43.84 -20.11 46.13
CA ARG A 812 43.50 -19.88 44.73
C ARG A 812 43.13 -18.41 44.54
N PHE A 813 43.83 -17.72 43.66
CA PHE A 813 43.62 -16.31 43.36
C PHE A 813 43.55 -16.07 41.87
N GLU A 814 42.71 -15.13 41.46
CA GLU A 814 42.79 -14.48 40.17
C GLU A 814 43.82 -13.36 40.26
N TYR A 815 44.74 -13.34 39.31
CA TYR A 815 45.81 -12.35 39.24
C TYR A 815 45.79 -11.65 37.88
N ARG A 816 46.22 -10.39 37.88
CA ARG A 816 46.52 -9.62 36.68
C ARG A 816 47.81 -8.84 36.90
N VAL A 817 48.82 -9.10 36.07
CA VAL A 817 50.10 -8.38 36.05
C VAL A 817 50.22 -7.66 34.72
N GLU A 818 50.17 -6.34 34.75
CA GLU A 818 50.23 -5.49 33.57
C GLU A 818 51.55 -4.71 33.52
N LEU A 819 52.20 -4.68 32.36
CA LEU A 819 53.20 -3.66 32.02
C LEU A 819 52.48 -2.52 31.31
N LEU A 820 52.49 -1.35 31.93
CA LEU A 820 51.74 -0.19 31.47
C LEU A 820 52.48 0.51 30.33
N HIS A 821 51.72 0.95 29.34
CA HIS A 821 52.18 1.72 28.21
C HIS A 821 51.47 3.08 28.18
N ARG A 822 52.07 4.08 27.51
CA ARG A 822 51.45 5.42 27.33
C ARG A 822 50.06 5.35 26.69
N ASN A 823 49.83 4.35 25.84
CA ASN A 823 48.51 3.99 25.31
C ASN A 823 47.92 2.82 26.13
N PRO A 824 46.82 3.02 26.89
CA PRO A 824 46.22 1.99 27.73
C PRO A 824 45.74 0.73 26.97
N LEU A 825 45.45 0.85 25.68
CA LEU A 825 45.05 -0.28 24.83
C LEU A 825 46.23 -1.20 24.46
N ALA A 826 47.46 -0.73 24.65
CA ALA A 826 48.70 -1.46 24.36
C ALA A 826 49.38 -2.06 25.61
N ASN A 827 48.74 -1.97 26.78
CA ASN A 827 49.25 -2.60 28.00
C ASN A 827 49.42 -4.11 27.78
N ILE A 828 50.56 -4.66 28.15
CA ILE A 828 50.77 -6.11 28.13
C ILE A 828 50.18 -6.65 29.42
N LYS A 829 49.19 -7.54 29.32
CA LYS A 829 48.46 -8.08 30.45
C LYS A 829 48.67 -9.59 30.53
N MET A 830 49.13 -10.06 31.69
CA MET A 830 49.12 -11.47 32.03
C MET A 830 48.09 -11.69 33.13
N GLU A 831 46.98 -12.34 32.81
CA GLU A 831 45.90 -12.61 33.76
C GLU A 831 45.44 -14.06 33.74
N GLY A 832 44.93 -14.53 34.87
CA GLY A 832 44.41 -15.88 35.02
C GLY A 832 44.18 -16.26 36.48
N VAL A 833 43.81 -17.51 36.71
CA VAL A 833 43.57 -18.05 38.06
C VAL A 833 44.63 -19.09 38.39
N ASN A 834 45.26 -18.98 39.55
CA ASN A 834 46.28 -19.95 39.98
C ASN A 834 46.25 -20.19 41.49
N VAL A 835 46.86 -21.29 41.93
CA VAL A 835 47.02 -21.67 43.33
C VAL A 835 48.43 -21.31 43.79
N PHE A 836 48.52 -20.36 44.71
CA PHE A 836 49.79 -19.83 45.19
C PHE A 836 50.22 -20.51 46.48
N LYS A 837 51.50 -20.89 46.55
CA LYS A 837 52.13 -21.40 47.77
C LYS A 837 52.98 -20.29 48.38
N LEU A 838 52.94 -20.19 49.71
CA LEU A 838 53.71 -19.20 50.46
C LEU A 838 55.19 -19.24 50.06
N LYS A 839 55.76 -18.06 49.77
CA LYS A 839 57.15 -17.82 49.40
C LYS A 839 57.66 -18.57 48.16
N LYS A 840 56.76 -19.17 47.36
CA LYS A 840 57.12 -19.79 46.08
C LYS A 840 56.90 -18.78 44.96
N ILE A 841 57.95 -18.52 44.18
CA ILE A 841 57.87 -17.66 43.00
C ILE A 841 57.09 -18.36 41.88
N TRP A 842 56.22 -17.62 41.22
CA TRP A 842 55.48 -18.09 40.06
C TRP A 842 55.35 -16.95 39.05
N GLY A 843 55.67 -17.18 37.79
CA GLY A 843 55.56 -16.14 36.75
C GLY A 843 56.35 -16.50 35.51
N TRP A 844 56.81 -15.47 34.80
CA TRP A 844 57.25 -15.58 33.42
C TRP A 844 58.74 -15.25 33.29
N PRO A 845 59.60 -16.27 33.03
CA PRO A 845 61.01 -16.06 32.70
C PRO A 845 61.20 -15.21 31.43
N GLN A 846 60.28 -15.26 30.48
CA GLN A 846 60.32 -14.46 29.24
C GLN A 846 59.07 -13.57 29.18
N TYR A 847 59.01 -12.53 30.03
CA TYR A 847 57.82 -11.66 30.12
C TYR A 847 57.71 -10.73 28.91
N ILE A 848 58.80 -10.06 28.53
CA ILE A 848 58.91 -9.28 27.29
C ILE A 848 60.37 -9.21 26.82
N HIS A 849 60.60 -9.28 25.51
CA HIS A 849 61.93 -9.12 24.92
C HIS A 849 62.43 -7.67 25.06
N HIS A 850 63.73 -7.46 25.31
CA HIS A 850 64.30 -6.12 25.52
C HIS A 850 64.15 -5.20 24.30
N ASP A 851 64.33 -5.73 23.09
CA ASP A 851 64.17 -4.96 21.85
C ASP A 851 62.73 -4.43 21.74
N ARG A 852 61.75 -5.31 21.96
CA ARG A 852 60.33 -4.94 21.94
C ARG A 852 59.99 -3.90 23.01
N LEU A 853 60.56 -4.03 24.20
CA LEU A 853 60.37 -3.09 25.30
C LEU A 853 60.87 -1.67 24.96
N ARG A 854 61.98 -1.56 24.21
CA ARG A 854 62.52 -0.26 23.76
C ARG A 854 61.77 0.29 22.54
N ASP A 855 61.57 -0.55 21.52
CA ASP A 855 61.03 -0.12 20.23
C ASP A 855 59.54 0.23 20.31
N GLU A 856 58.78 -0.45 21.16
CA GLU A 856 57.34 -0.24 21.32
C GLU A 856 57.00 0.76 22.45
N GLY A 857 57.98 1.49 23.01
CA GLY A 857 57.72 2.63 23.89
C GLY A 857 57.27 2.31 25.32
N TYR A 858 57.57 1.10 25.81
CA TYR A 858 57.26 0.70 27.20
C TYR A 858 58.23 1.30 28.23
N LEU A 859 59.49 1.57 27.83
CA LEU A 859 60.46 2.31 28.64
C LEU A 859 60.24 3.81 28.52
N ASN A 860 60.01 4.49 29.63
CA ASN A 860 59.84 5.93 29.65
C ASN A 860 61.16 6.68 29.42
N GLU A 861 61.06 7.95 29.02
CA GLU A 861 62.22 8.81 28.72
C GLU A 861 63.15 9.05 29.93
N ASP A 862 62.64 8.82 31.15
CA ASP A 862 63.37 8.90 32.41
C ASP A 862 63.96 7.54 32.88
N ASP A 863 64.04 6.55 31.99
CA ASP A 863 64.55 5.20 32.25
C ASP A 863 63.73 4.42 33.31
N THR A 864 62.40 4.59 33.27
CA THR A 864 61.45 3.94 34.17
C THR A 864 60.45 3.00 33.47
N LEU A 865 60.02 1.95 34.18
CA LEU A 865 58.94 1.03 33.77
C LEU A 865 57.84 1.00 34.81
N GLU A 866 56.58 1.00 34.38
CA GLU A 866 55.43 0.94 35.27
C GLU A 866 54.70 -0.40 35.19
N PHE A 867 54.55 -1.06 36.34
CA PHE A 867 53.82 -2.30 36.48
C PHE A 867 52.56 -2.10 37.31
N ARG A 868 51.47 -2.77 36.93
CA ARG A 868 50.27 -2.86 37.76
C ARG A 868 50.02 -4.30 38.16
N LEU A 869 49.92 -4.53 39.46
CA LEU A 869 49.54 -5.81 40.03
C LEU A 869 48.14 -5.69 40.62
N SER A 870 47.24 -6.57 40.17
CA SER A 870 45.90 -6.72 40.72
C SER A 870 45.67 -8.16 41.16
N ILE A 871 45.15 -8.37 42.37
CA ILE A 871 44.85 -9.69 42.94
C ILE A 871 43.43 -9.70 43.53
N CYS A 872 42.67 -10.78 43.32
CA CYS A 872 41.44 -11.05 44.08
C CYS A 872 41.16 -12.56 44.24
N PRO A 873 40.41 -12.96 45.29
CA PRO A 873 39.85 -14.30 45.38
C PRO A 873 38.81 -14.53 44.27
N PRO A 874 38.70 -15.74 43.69
CA PRO A 874 37.78 -16.03 42.58
C PRO A 874 36.30 -15.88 42.94
N ASP A 875 35.94 -16.05 44.21
CA ASP A 875 34.58 -15.92 44.71
C ASP A 875 34.54 -15.52 46.19
N ILE A 876 33.39 -15.02 46.65
CA ILE A 876 33.20 -14.54 48.03
C ILE A 876 33.33 -15.66 49.08
N LYS A 877 33.03 -16.90 48.71
CA LYS A 877 33.09 -18.04 49.64
C LYS A 877 34.55 -18.34 49.99
N LEU A 878 35.41 -18.46 48.98
CA LEU A 878 36.85 -18.62 49.16
C LEU A 878 37.46 -17.42 49.89
N LYS A 879 37.00 -16.19 49.60
CA LYS A 879 37.41 -15.00 50.35
C LYS A 879 37.14 -15.15 51.85
N CYS A 880 35.92 -15.52 52.23
CA CYS A 880 35.54 -15.75 53.62
C CYS A 880 36.34 -16.89 54.27
N GLU A 881 36.54 -18.00 53.55
CA GLU A 881 37.35 -19.14 54.03
C GLU A 881 38.81 -18.73 54.29
N TYR A 882 39.43 -18.02 53.35
CA TYR A 882 40.81 -17.52 53.49
C TYR A 882 40.94 -16.50 54.62
N GLN A 883 39.97 -15.61 54.78
CA GLN A 883 39.94 -14.64 55.87
C GLN A 883 39.88 -15.34 57.23
N GLN A 884 39.01 -16.34 57.38
CA GLN A 884 38.89 -17.11 58.61
C GLN A 884 40.17 -17.89 58.92
N GLU A 885 40.76 -18.54 57.92
CA GLU A 885 41.99 -19.31 58.11
C GLU A 885 43.21 -18.41 58.40
N PHE A 886 43.30 -17.24 57.78
CA PHE A 886 44.35 -16.27 58.05
C PHE A 886 44.23 -15.68 59.45
N ILE A 887 43.02 -15.30 59.88
CA ILE A 887 42.74 -14.87 61.26
C ILE A 887 43.13 -15.97 62.25
N ARG A 888 42.82 -17.24 61.95
CA ARG A 888 43.23 -18.38 62.78
C ARG A 888 44.75 -18.46 62.90
N LYS A 889 45.49 -18.36 61.80
CA LYS A 889 46.97 -18.38 61.81
C LYS A 889 47.59 -17.20 62.53
N LEU A 890 47.04 -15.99 62.37
CA LEU A 890 47.50 -14.81 63.11
C LEU A 890 47.34 -15.01 64.63
N LYS A 891 46.19 -15.54 65.07
CA LYS A 891 45.95 -15.90 66.48
C LYS A 891 46.90 -16.98 67.00
N GLU A 892 47.30 -17.93 66.15
CA GLU A 892 48.29 -18.97 66.49
C GLU A 892 49.72 -18.40 66.58
N SER A 893 50.07 -17.37 65.79
CA SER A 893 51.39 -16.73 65.78
C SER A 893 51.62 -15.68 66.88
N HIS A 894 50.55 -15.22 67.57
CA HIS A 894 50.60 -14.31 68.71
C HIS A 894 50.59 -15.04 70.08
N LYS A 895 50.55 -16.37 70.08
CA LYS A 895 50.90 -17.23 71.21
C LYS A 895 52.34 -17.69 71.07
#